data_AF-C2CGR0-F1
#
_entry.id   AF-C2CGR0-F1
#
_cell.length_a   1.000
_cell.length_b   1.000
_cell.length_c   1.000
_cell.angle_alpha   90.00
_cell.angle_beta   90.00
_cell.angle_gamma   90.00
#
_symmetry.space_group_name_H-M   'P 1'
#
loop_
_entity.id
_entity.type
_entity.pdbx_description
1 polymer ?
#
loop_
_entity_poly.entity_id
_entity_poly.type
_entity_poly.pdbx_seq_one_letter_code
_entity_poly.pdbx_strand_id
1 'polypeptide(L)'
;MKKTKEKRLIFVQVLVAILFLAIGFRLFKVMLIQGDYYRDLSDNRKVKEVDDIASRGNIYDRNGKILATSIPSFAVQLYKDQMSRLDDNKKIENISKLVDILEEDGVNYTEEFNLRLNSFEYKDKESYFTHKHMPMDTVVRKLIDNDLIRDLVESTYQKDNINYETANTALLALKKRGIDIPCHVKQVDGKLDLKFKENSKDKLKAIGASSDDDPMDVIVDAIGNDKSVILTILQNSHARKLAYDLLKEKDLADDIILKDCAVKSDEDYIEKKAKLHKLYKNINYQTSAADDFYELVKNSTIGEVLTEATVDDKGEYIIPANILIEELENMGIYANFETEVITEKKDDKNNYSVDLRFKNPQAGSPVEELVKLADKHKLLKKLILSNDIKYMAQNANTKNNIYPNIDITDDDPENWTYTFAKDEKDFYTYYALKDRTNSTDEVVDILSKEEDAGKILAYIKKVNKIEKYNDNEAIGILTIDNKLNRQGNFGYRPINIVYHLDESTVLKIEEKIDKASGIIVDTIPIRNYPNRYLASHVLGYMGPIATGNEVNKYVNERGYLRDEIIGKTGIEESYEDNLKGKNGRSLVTVDSAGNRRQTISKSTSEPGDDVYLTIDRDLQEQAEESLKGVLEAIREGRSYQSKYGTFSPMRSAPNAESGAVVVSNVKTGEVLALASYPDYDPNIFATGVSSSDWESLQVEEGSGPLVPRPMLNIASQTAVMPGSTFKLVTSLAALEKGLDPLATNYCHGSMNIGNRRFSCLVWSETGHGHGEENLYGAIRDSCNYYYYCLALGKNPEDGDTLGVKLELNDIRLAAEKLGLDQRTGIEINIPRESLGNIPSIGKKIEVTKAMLRKYLENNLTVFIKDGVKKTRDEYKKDIDEIVSFADDPKKWTRDKIIDYLDEKGYDSMGIYDGQIAGLADTIKFTYLNQANWDVTDMLNIVIGQGQNAYTPLQMNRVMATISNGGYLNKYTLISKIANHDSKEVLFKNVPESKRIDINDTKHLEDIKYGALLVAQNNPILNKMPIDIGVKTGTAEVEGKNADGSDYSSYAWMIGFAPYDDPEIAVSVILTQGDTSYNVSPIVRDIVSKYFDLNTGASNSSDSKADFNQVEFGTNPATRNMDDEAGMNHEGNMNHDGAMNQETMNHKGHEKNTEGN
;
A
#
# COMPACT_ATOMS: atom_id res chain seq x y z
N MET A 1 8.86 43.52 -78.32
CA MET A 1 8.98 43.67 -76.84
C MET A 1 7.78 44.36 -76.17
N LYS A 2 7.26 45.53 -76.60
CA LYS A 2 6.14 46.23 -75.90
C LYS A 2 4.92 45.33 -75.59
N LYS A 3 4.28 44.73 -76.62
CA LYS A 3 3.13 43.81 -76.45
C LYS A 3 3.37 42.63 -75.49
N THR A 4 4.63 42.22 -75.32
CA THR A 4 5.02 41.14 -74.39
C THR A 4 5.08 41.61 -72.93
N LYS A 5 5.38 42.89 -72.67
CA LYS A 5 5.30 43.49 -71.33
C LYS A 5 3.85 43.78 -70.93
N GLU A 6 3.03 44.28 -71.86
CA GLU A 6 1.60 44.55 -71.63
C GLU A 6 0.84 43.29 -71.19
N LYS A 7 1.00 42.16 -71.90
CA LYS A 7 0.39 40.89 -71.51
C LYS A 7 0.85 40.38 -70.13
N ARG A 8 2.12 40.62 -69.74
CA ARG A 8 2.61 40.27 -68.39
C ARG A 8 2.01 41.15 -67.30
N LEU A 9 1.84 42.46 -67.56
CA LEU A 9 1.21 43.39 -66.62
C LEU A 9 -0.26 43.00 -66.38
N ILE A 10 -1.01 42.72 -67.45
CA ILE A 10 -2.41 42.27 -67.37
C ILE A 10 -2.51 40.94 -66.61
N PHE A 11 -1.61 39.98 -66.85
CA PHE A 11 -1.58 38.72 -66.12
C PHE A 11 -1.36 38.93 -64.61
N VAL A 12 -0.42 39.81 -64.22
CA VAL A 12 -0.20 40.17 -62.80
C VAL A 12 -1.42 40.87 -62.21
N GLN A 13 -2.08 41.79 -62.93
CA GLN A 13 -3.30 42.45 -62.47
C GLN A 13 -4.45 41.46 -62.25
N VAL A 14 -4.64 40.50 -63.16
CA VAL A 14 -5.64 39.43 -63.01
C VAL A 14 -5.30 38.52 -61.82
N LEU A 15 -4.04 38.14 -61.64
CA LEU A 15 -3.60 37.30 -60.52
C LEU A 15 -3.76 38.02 -59.16
N VAL A 16 -3.49 39.32 -59.09
CA VAL A 16 -3.77 40.16 -57.91
C VAL A 16 -5.27 40.30 -57.67
N ALA A 17 -6.09 40.48 -58.70
CA ALA A 17 -7.55 40.52 -58.56
C ALA A 17 -8.13 39.19 -58.05
N ILE A 18 -7.59 38.05 -58.50
CA ILE A 18 -7.95 36.71 -58.00
C ILE A 18 -7.53 36.54 -56.53
N LEU A 19 -6.36 37.03 -56.12
CA LEU A 19 -5.94 37.05 -54.72
C LEU A 19 -6.89 37.90 -53.85
N PHE A 20 -7.27 39.10 -54.30
CA PHE A 20 -8.24 39.93 -53.58
C PHE A 20 -9.63 39.29 -53.50
N LEU A 21 -10.08 38.59 -54.55
CA LEU A 21 -11.33 37.80 -54.51
C LEU A 21 -11.23 36.60 -53.55
N ALA A 22 -10.09 35.92 -53.50
CA ALA A 22 -9.87 34.82 -52.55
C ALA A 22 -9.85 35.31 -51.09
N ILE A 23 -9.21 36.45 -50.81
CA ILE A 23 -9.22 37.10 -49.49
C ILE A 23 -10.64 37.58 -49.15
N GLY A 24 -11.34 38.23 -50.08
CA GLY A 24 -12.72 38.68 -49.90
C GLY A 24 -13.69 37.52 -49.63
N PHE A 25 -13.55 36.41 -50.36
CA PHE A 25 -14.34 35.19 -50.12
C PHE A 25 -13.98 34.52 -48.78
N ARG A 26 -12.71 34.53 -48.37
CA ARG A 26 -12.29 34.05 -47.04
C ARG A 26 -12.88 34.90 -45.91
N LEU A 27 -12.86 36.23 -46.06
CA LEU A 27 -13.49 37.15 -45.11
C LEU A 27 -15.01 36.95 -45.06
N PHE A 28 -15.69 36.84 -46.21
CA PHE A 28 -17.12 36.52 -46.28
C PHE A 28 -17.44 35.19 -45.58
N LYS A 29 -16.64 34.14 -45.81
CA LYS A 29 -16.81 32.85 -45.14
C LYS A 29 -16.63 32.97 -43.62
N VAL A 30 -15.61 33.68 -43.13
CA VAL A 30 -15.38 33.85 -41.68
C VAL A 30 -16.46 34.72 -41.03
N MET A 31 -16.87 35.82 -41.66
CA MET A 31 -17.77 36.82 -41.05
C MET A 31 -19.26 36.51 -41.19
N LEU A 32 -19.68 35.81 -42.27
CA LEU A 32 -21.11 35.60 -42.57
C LEU A 32 -21.52 34.12 -42.65
N ILE A 33 -20.63 33.20 -43.06
CA ILE A 33 -20.95 31.76 -43.08
C ILE A 33 -20.57 31.11 -41.73
N GLN A 34 -19.49 31.57 -41.10
CA GLN A 34 -19.01 31.10 -39.79
C GLN A 34 -19.18 32.18 -38.70
N GLY A 35 -19.90 33.27 -39.00
CA GLY A 35 -20.07 34.41 -38.10
C GLY A 35 -20.69 34.00 -36.76
N ASP A 36 -21.82 33.30 -36.80
CA ASP A 36 -22.51 32.83 -35.60
C ASP A 36 -21.67 31.77 -34.86
N TYR A 37 -21.03 30.84 -35.56
CA TYR A 37 -20.10 29.87 -34.96
C TYR A 37 -18.95 30.56 -34.19
N TYR A 38 -18.30 31.57 -34.77
CA TYR A 38 -17.22 32.31 -34.09
C TYR A 38 -17.75 33.24 -32.99
N ARG A 39 -19.02 33.64 -33.06
CA ARG A 39 -19.70 34.43 -32.02
C ARG A 39 -20.07 33.57 -30.82
N ASP A 40 -20.66 32.40 -31.03
CA ASP A 40 -20.90 31.40 -29.99
C ASP A 40 -19.57 30.95 -29.36
N LEU A 41 -18.52 30.76 -30.17
CA LEU A 41 -17.16 30.49 -29.66
C LEU A 41 -16.58 31.68 -28.86
N SER A 42 -17.02 32.92 -29.12
CA SER A 42 -16.62 34.12 -28.37
C SER A 42 -17.42 34.25 -27.08
N ASP A 43 -18.72 33.97 -27.10
CA ASP A 43 -19.61 34.11 -25.95
C ASP A 43 -19.42 32.95 -24.96
N ASN A 44 -19.18 31.72 -25.44
CA ASN A 44 -18.67 30.59 -24.63
C ASN A 44 -17.23 30.80 -24.11
N ARG A 45 -16.49 31.79 -24.63
CA ARG A 45 -15.21 32.24 -24.04
C ARG A 45 -15.40 33.33 -22.98
N LYS A 46 -16.42 34.18 -23.11
CA LYS A 46 -16.77 35.23 -22.12
C LYS A 46 -17.48 34.66 -20.91
N VAL A 47 -18.43 33.74 -21.06
CA VAL A 47 -19.12 33.12 -19.92
C VAL A 47 -18.27 31.98 -19.38
N LYS A 48 -18.04 31.94 -18.07
CA LYS A 48 -17.30 30.91 -17.34
C LYS A 48 -18.12 30.49 -16.13
N GLU A 49 -18.02 29.22 -15.76
CA GLU A 49 -18.61 28.69 -14.53
C GLU A 49 -17.53 28.74 -13.43
N VAL A 50 -17.93 29.15 -12.23
CA VAL A 50 -17.13 29.06 -11.00
C VAL A 50 -17.96 28.27 -10.01
N ASP A 51 -17.53 27.05 -9.74
CA ASP A 51 -18.20 26.15 -8.83
C ASP A 51 -17.97 26.55 -7.35
N ASP A 52 -18.96 26.20 -6.53
CA ASP A 52 -19.05 26.47 -5.10
C ASP A 52 -19.21 25.11 -4.40
N ILE A 53 -18.20 24.69 -3.65
CA ILE A 53 -17.98 23.28 -3.30
C ILE A 53 -19.08 22.78 -2.36
N ALA A 54 -19.68 21.63 -2.70
CA ALA A 54 -20.65 20.97 -1.84
C ALA A 54 -20.00 20.31 -0.61
N SER A 55 -20.75 20.25 0.50
CA SER A 55 -20.38 19.36 1.61
C SER A 55 -20.58 17.91 1.19
N ARG A 56 -19.58 17.05 1.46
CA ARG A 56 -19.71 15.62 1.19
C ARG A 56 -20.65 14.98 2.21
N GLY A 57 -21.45 14.01 1.74
CA GLY A 57 -22.35 13.22 2.59
C GLY A 57 -21.59 12.47 3.68
N ASN A 58 -22.23 12.25 4.83
CA ASN A 58 -21.57 11.65 5.99
C ASN A 58 -21.48 10.14 5.85
N ILE A 59 -20.36 9.55 6.26
CA ILE A 59 -20.24 8.10 6.44
C ILE A 59 -20.48 7.79 7.91
N TYR A 60 -21.43 6.90 8.19
CA TYR A 60 -21.78 6.45 9.53
C TYR A 60 -21.47 4.96 9.74
N ASP A 61 -21.21 4.57 10.98
CA ASP A 61 -21.23 3.16 11.41
C ASP A 61 -22.69 2.64 11.51
N ARG A 62 -22.85 1.34 11.75
CA ARG A 62 -24.17 0.68 11.85
C ARG A 62 -25.06 1.25 12.97
N ASN A 63 -24.45 1.89 13.97
CA ASN A 63 -25.10 2.50 15.14
C ASN A 63 -25.43 3.99 14.93
N GLY A 64 -25.05 4.58 13.79
CA GLY A 64 -25.25 6.00 13.49
C GLY A 64 -24.17 6.94 14.05
N LYS A 65 -23.00 6.41 14.46
CA LYS A 65 -21.82 7.21 14.84
C LYS A 65 -21.09 7.66 13.57
N ILE A 66 -20.56 8.88 13.55
CA ILE A 66 -19.83 9.40 12.38
C ILE A 66 -18.47 8.70 12.25
N LEU A 67 -18.13 8.25 11.05
CA LEU A 67 -16.81 7.77 10.64
C LEU A 67 -16.11 8.79 9.72
N ALA A 68 -16.87 9.46 8.84
CA ALA A 68 -16.41 10.58 8.01
C ALA A 68 -17.50 11.64 7.86
N THR A 69 -17.11 12.91 7.84
CA THR A 69 -18.02 14.08 7.73
C THR A 69 -17.35 15.20 6.96
N SER A 70 -18.10 16.17 6.44
CA SER A 70 -17.53 17.48 6.10
C SER A 70 -17.57 18.40 7.33
N ILE A 71 -16.51 19.20 7.52
CA ILE A 71 -16.46 20.28 8.51
C ILE A 71 -16.20 21.63 7.83
N PRO A 72 -16.75 22.76 8.33
CA PRO A 72 -16.37 24.08 7.84
C PRO A 72 -14.92 24.39 8.25
N SER A 73 -14.13 24.90 7.31
CA SER A 73 -12.73 25.24 7.53
C SER A 73 -12.40 26.57 6.86
N PHE A 74 -11.67 27.42 7.57
CA PHE A 74 -11.17 28.68 7.02
C PHE A 74 -10.01 28.40 6.06
N ALA A 75 -10.12 28.93 4.85
CA ALA A 75 -9.10 28.83 3.81
C ALA A 75 -8.75 30.21 3.24
N VAL A 76 -7.47 30.45 2.97
CA VAL A 76 -7.02 31.66 2.26
C VAL A 76 -7.13 31.43 0.76
N GLN A 77 -8.04 32.17 0.13
CA GLN A 77 -8.23 32.21 -1.31
C GLN A 77 -7.52 33.44 -1.91
N LEU A 78 -6.77 33.22 -2.99
CA LEU A 78 -6.23 34.31 -3.82
C LEU A 78 -7.00 34.44 -5.14
N TYR A 79 -7.39 35.66 -5.46
CA TYR A 79 -8.06 36.03 -6.71
C TYR A 79 -7.09 36.76 -7.62
N LYS A 80 -6.46 36.01 -8.53
CA LYS A 80 -5.49 36.55 -9.50
C LYS A 80 -6.06 37.72 -10.29
N ASP A 81 -7.32 37.63 -10.72
CA ASP A 81 -7.97 38.68 -11.49
C ASP A 81 -8.25 39.98 -10.74
N GLN A 82 -8.20 39.96 -9.40
CA GLN A 82 -8.25 41.14 -8.54
C GLN A 82 -6.83 41.67 -8.30
N MET A 83 -5.89 40.78 -7.95
CA MET A 83 -4.48 41.15 -7.75
C MET A 83 -3.81 41.78 -8.97
N SER A 84 -4.12 41.29 -10.18
CA SER A 84 -3.62 41.86 -11.44
C SER A 84 -4.19 43.25 -11.79
N ARG A 85 -5.02 43.84 -10.92
CA ARG A 85 -5.47 45.25 -11.01
C ARG A 85 -4.70 46.18 -10.08
N LEU A 86 -3.90 45.64 -9.17
CA LEU A 86 -3.03 46.40 -8.27
C LEU A 86 -1.73 46.81 -8.98
N ASP A 87 -1.09 47.85 -8.47
CA ASP A 87 0.33 48.11 -8.77
C ASP A 87 1.22 47.03 -8.14
N ASP A 88 2.32 46.66 -8.81
CA ASP A 88 3.24 45.61 -8.36
C ASP A 88 3.70 45.80 -6.91
N ASN A 89 4.01 47.05 -6.51
CA ASN A 89 4.46 47.36 -5.15
C ASN A 89 3.35 47.13 -4.13
N LYS A 90 2.09 47.45 -4.49
CA LYS A 90 0.92 47.26 -3.61
C LYS A 90 0.52 45.79 -3.52
N LYS A 91 0.65 45.03 -4.61
CA LYS A 91 0.51 43.57 -4.62
C LYS A 91 1.51 42.94 -3.65
N ILE A 92 2.80 43.29 -3.77
CA ILE A 92 3.88 42.78 -2.90
C ILE A 92 3.67 43.21 -1.43
N GLU A 93 3.26 44.45 -1.15
CA GLU A 93 2.96 44.91 0.22
C GLU A 93 1.84 44.09 0.87
N ASN A 94 0.78 43.78 0.14
CA ASN A 94 -0.34 42.98 0.66
C ASN A 94 0.02 41.50 0.83
N ILE A 95 0.87 40.96 -0.06
CA ILE A 95 1.41 39.59 0.08
C ILE A 95 2.35 39.51 1.29
N SER A 96 3.23 40.50 1.50
CA SER A 96 4.11 40.54 2.69
C SER A 96 3.28 40.45 3.96
N LYS A 97 2.24 41.29 4.12
CA LYS A 97 1.37 41.22 5.31
C LYS A 97 0.73 39.87 5.55
N LEU A 98 0.42 39.11 4.48
CA LEU A 98 -0.08 37.75 4.62
C LEU A 98 1.03 36.81 5.10
N VAL A 99 2.23 36.90 4.52
CA VAL A 99 3.42 36.16 4.94
C VAL A 99 3.75 36.44 6.41
N ASP A 100 3.81 37.71 6.81
CA ASP A 100 4.08 38.13 8.19
C ASP A 100 3.12 37.43 9.19
N ILE A 101 1.82 37.35 8.85
CA ILE A 101 0.80 36.68 9.68
C ILE A 101 0.94 35.14 9.65
N LEU A 102 1.24 34.55 8.49
CA LEU A 102 1.37 33.10 8.35
C LEU A 102 2.65 32.58 9.05
N GLU A 103 3.75 33.33 9.05
CA GLU A 103 4.94 32.99 9.83
C GLU A 103 4.74 33.24 11.34
N GLU A 104 4.10 34.36 11.74
CA GLU A 104 3.69 34.59 13.16
C GLU A 104 2.88 33.39 13.71
N ASP A 105 1.87 32.93 12.97
CA ASP A 105 0.95 31.86 13.40
C ASP A 105 1.43 30.45 13.00
N GLY A 106 2.69 30.29 12.58
CA GLY A 106 3.34 28.99 12.33
C GLY A 106 2.72 28.15 11.20
N VAL A 107 2.09 28.78 10.21
CA VAL A 107 1.36 28.08 9.14
C VAL A 107 2.32 27.56 8.05
N ASN A 108 2.17 26.31 7.63
CA ASN A 108 2.95 25.74 6.51
C ASN A 108 2.33 26.11 5.16
N TYR A 109 3.07 26.82 4.30
CA TYR A 109 2.63 27.18 2.94
C TYR A 109 3.73 27.16 1.86
N THR A 110 5.00 26.92 2.23
CA THR A 110 6.20 27.08 1.39
C THR A 110 6.76 25.77 0.79
N GLU A 111 6.20 24.59 1.09
CA GLU A 111 6.75 23.27 0.71
C GLU A 111 6.86 23.03 -0.82
N GLU A 112 6.05 23.75 -1.61
CA GLU A 112 6.06 23.73 -3.09
C GLU A 112 7.09 24.66 -3.73
N PHE A 113 7.78 25.51 -2.96
CA PHE A 113 8.76 26.45 -3.50
C PHE A 113 10.15 25.79 -3.62
N ASN A 114 10.88 26.10 -4.69
CA ASN A 114 12.14 25.40 -4.99
C ASN A 114 13.36 25.88 -4.20
N LEU A 115 13.19 26.90 -3.35
CA LEU A 115 14.19 27.34 -2.38
C LEU A 115 13.65 27.15 -0.98
N ARG A 116 14.47 26.57 -0.09
CA ARG A 116 14.12 26.24 1.29
C ARG A 116 15.11 26.89 2.25
N LEU A 117 14.63 27.45 3.35
CA LEU A 117 15.48 27.96 4.43
C LEU A 117 15.61 26.92 5.56
N ASN A 118 16.74 26.97 6.26
CA ASN A 118 17.06 26.07 7.39
C ASN A 118 16.84 24.59 7.02
N SER A 119 17.52 24.09 6.00
CA SER A 119 17.35 22.69 5.54
C SER A 119 18.39 21.75 6.14
N PHE A 120 18.01 20.48 6.37
CA PHE A 120 18.87 19.46 6.95
C PHE A 120 19.65 18.73 5.85
N GLU A 121 20.97 18.68 5.98
CA GLU A 121 21.84 17.86 5.12
C GLU A 121 22.82 17.04 5.97
N TYR A 122 23.36 15.96 5.42
CA TYR A 122 24.56 15.34 6.01
C TYR A 122 25.80 16.19 5.73
N LYS A 123 26.80 16.11 6.62
CA LYS A 123 28.10 16.81 6.53
C LYS A 123 28.88 16.49 5.25
N ASP A 124 28.62 15.34 4.65
CA ASP A 124 29.26 14.85 3.45
C ASP A 124 28.24 14.13 2.54
N LYS A 125 28.56 14.01 1.24
CA LYS A 125 27.66 13.38 0.26
C LYS A 125 27.69 11.85 0.30
N GLU A 126 28.68 11.21 0.90
CA GLU A 126 28.78 9.74 1.02
C GLU A 126 27.81 9.20 2.08
N SER A 127 27.60 9.95 3.16
CA SER A 127 26.64 9.66 4.24
C SER A 127 25.22 9.37 3.74
N TYR A 128 24.73 10.06 2.70
CA TYR A 128 23.42 9.75 2.08
C TYR A 128 23.33 8.31 1.55
N PHE A 129 24.43 7.79 1.00
CA PHE A 129 24.51 6.48 0.35
C PHE A 129 24.82 5.35 1.35
N THR A 130 25.43 5.67 2.49
CA THR A 130 25.80 4.70 3.54
C THR A 130 24.80 4.61 4.69
N HIS A 131 24.12 5.70 5.05
CA HIS A 131 23.17 5.72 6.17
C HIS A 131 21.84 5.05 5.81
N LYS A 132 21.24 4.36 6.80
CA LYS A 132 19.92 3.72 6.64
C LYS A 132 18.82 4.73 6.29
N HIS A 133 18.95 5.97 6.74
CA HIS A 133 17.91 7.01 6.67
C HIS A 133 18.42 8.27 5.95
N MET A 134 17.56 9.27 5.76
CA MET A 134 17.88 10.57 5.15
C MET A 134 17.87 11.68 6.22
N PRO A 135 18.47 12.87 5.99
CA PRO A 135 18.74 13.85 7.05
C PRO A 135 17.51 14.22 7.89
N MET A 136 16.40 14.61 7.25
CA MET A 136 15.11 14.88 7.92
C MET A 136 14.62 13.66 8.74
N ASP A 137 14.72 12.47 8.15
CA ASP A 137 14.26 11.21 8.74
C ASP A 137 15.15 10.80 9.95
N THR A 138 16.43 11.16 9.95
CA THR A 138 17.34 11.01 11.10
C THR A 138 17.05 12.04 12.18
N VAL A 139 16.70 13.29 11.84
CA VAL A 139 16.26 14.29 12.83
C VAL A 139 15.01 13.83 13.57
N VAL A 140 13.98 13.38 12.85
CA VAL A 140 12.73 12.88 13.47
C VAL A 140 13.00 11.70 14.41
N ARG A 141 13.86 10.76 14.03
CA ARG A 141 14.26 9.66 14.93
C ARG A 141 15.03 10.15 16.14
N LYS A 142 16.09 10.96 15.98
CA LYS A 142 16.85 11.51 17.11
C LYS A 142 15.96 12.31 18.08
N LEU A 143 14.88 12.94 17.62
CA LEU A 143 13.89 13.61 18.48
C LEU A 143 13.01 12.62 19.26
N ILE A 144 12.52 11.55 18.62
CA ILE A 144 11.69 10.51 19.27
C ILE A 144 12.54 9.67 20.23
N ASP A 145 13.66 9.12 19.75
CA ASP A 145 14.53 8.16 20.45
C ASP A 145 15.22 8.74 21.71
N ASN A 146 15.07 10.05 21.97
CA ASN A 146 15.63 10.77 23.12
C ASN A 146 14.57 11.63 23.86
N ASP A 147 13.27 11.36 23.68
CA ASP A 147 12.14 12.04 24.35
C ASP A 147 12.05 13.58 24.13
N LEU A 148 12.64 14.11 23.05
CA LEU A 148 12.81 15.56 22.81
C LEU A 148 11.58 16.26 22.22
N ILE A 149 10.44 15.57 22.10
CA ILE A 149 9.21 16.14 21.50
C ILE A 149 8.71 17.35 22.31
N ARG A 150 8.77 17.30 23.64
CA ARG A 150 8.41 18.45 24.50
C ARG A 150 9.35 19.64 24.30
N ASP A 151 10.66 19.40 24.34
CA ASP A 151 11.67 20.45 24.11
C ASP A 151 11.48 21.13 22.74
N LEU A 152 11.07 20.37 21.72
CA LEU A 152 10.72 20.92 20.40
C LEU A 152 9.44 21.78 20.44
N VAL A 153 8.36 21.34 21.10
CA VAL A 153 7.11 22.12 21.19
C VAL A 153 7.28 23.38 22.03
N GLU A 154 8.11 23.34 23.09
CA GLU A 154 8.50 24.49 23.92
C GLU A 154 9.37 25.52 23.19
N SER A 155 9.98 25.16 22.06
CA SER A 155 10.90 26.03 21.34
C SER A 155 10.23 27.23 20.66
N THR A 156 10.93 28.38 20.69
CA THR A 156 10.46 29.65 20.10
C THR A 156 11.58 30.36 19.36
N TYR A 157 11.24 31.15 18.34
CA TYR A 157 12.16 31.95 17.55
C TYR A 157 11.75 33.43 17.58
N GLN A 158 12.64 34.29 18.06
CA GLN A 158 12.48 35.75 18.04
C GLN A 158 13.67 36.39 17.30
N LYS A 159 13.51 36.67 16.00
CA LYS A 159 14.54 37.34 15.20
C LYS A 159 13.93 37.96 13.93
N ASP A 160 14.59 38.98 13.39
CA ASP A 160 14.27 39.60 12.09
C ASP A 160 12.80 40.06 11.97
N ASN A 161 12.25 40.60 13.07
CA ASN A 161 10.84 40.96 13.31
C ASN A 161 9.82 39.80 13.36
N ILE A 162 10.22 38.55 13.14
CA ILE A 162 9.35 37.38 13.31
C ILE A 162 9.41 36.90 14.77
N ASN A 163 8.24 36.71 15.36
CA ASN A 163 8.02 36.00 16.62
C ASN A 163 7.23 34.73 16.28
N TYR A 164 7.86 33.57 16.43
CA TYR A 164 7.32 32.28 16.06
C TYR A 164 7.38 31.30 17.25
N GLU A 165 6.30 30.60 17.52
CA GLU A 165 6.21 29.53 18.52
C GLU A 165 5.96 28.16 17.86
N THR A 166 6.81 27.15 18.11
CA THR A 166 6.64 25.81 17.50
C THR A 166 5.32 25.15 17.91
N ALA A 167 4.78 25.49 19.08
CA ALA A 167 3.45 25.10 19.51
C ALA A 167 2.32 25.50 18.53
N ASN A 168 2.41 26.63 17.82
CA ASN A 168 1.39 27.00 16.81
C ASN A 168 1.41 26.01 15.63
N THR A 169 2.59 25.72 15.09
CA THR A 169 2.77 24.71 14.02
C THR A 169 2.32 23.32 14.47
N ALA A 170 2.60 22.95 15.73
CA ALA A 170 2.15 21.67 16.31
C ALA A 170 0.62 21.57 16.39
N LEU A 171 -0.06 22.62 16.90
CA LEU A 171 -1.51 22.70 16.93
C LEU A 171 -2.12 22.58 15.53
N LEU A 172 -1.55 23.24 14.52
CA LEU A 172 -1.99 23.13 13.13
C LEU A 172 -1.73 21.74 12.52
N ALA A 173 -0.59 21.11 12.84
CA ALA A 173 -0.24 19.76 12.38
C ALA A 173 -1.16 18.68 12.95
N LEU A 174 -1.63 18.86 14.20
CA LEU A 174 -2.63 18.04 14.88
C LEU A 174 -4.05 18.30 14.35
N LYS A 175 -4.40 19.57 14.11
CA LYS A 175 -5.69 19.98 13.53
C LYS A 175 -5.88 19.48 12.09
N LYS A 176 -4.80 19.36 11.30
CA LYS A 176 -4.78 18.66 9.99
C LYS A 176 -5.15 17.17 10.11
N ARG A 177 -4.95 16.57 11.29
CA ARG A 177 -5.26 15.16 11.64
C ARG A 177 -6.55 15.03 12.47
N GLY A 178 -7.42 16.03 12.43
CA GLY A 178 -8.70 16.05 13.14
C GLY A 178 -8.61 16.35 14.66
N ILE A 179 -7.42 16.54 15.22
CA ILE A 179 -7.21 16.85 16.64
C ILE A 179 -7.17 18.37 16.83
N ASP A 180 -8.35 18.98 16.96
CA ASP A 180 -8.52 20.42 17.21
C ASP A 180 -8.34 20.74 18.71
N ILE A 181 -7.09 20.86 19.17
CA ILE A 181 -6.77 21.29 20.54
C ILE A 181 -7.05 22.80 20.67
N PRO A 182 -8.03 23.23 21.48
CA PRO A 182 -8.44 24.63 21.56
C PRO A 182 -7.53 25.43 22.50
N CYS A 183 -6.27 25.64 22.12
CA CYS A 183 -5.27 26.34 22.93
C CYS A 183 -4.96 27.75 22.39
N HIS A 184 -4.71 28.71 23.30
CA HIS A 184 -4.02 29.96 23.01
C HIS A 184 -2.53 29.79 23.34
N VAL A 185 -1.68 30.05 22.36
CA VAL A 185 -0.23 30.21 22.55
C VAL A 185 0.09 31.70 22.73
N LYS A 186 0.97 32.01 23.67
CA LYS A 186 1.60 33.34 23.86
C LYS A 186 3.01 33.15 24.38
N GLN A 187 3.88 34.14 24.16
CA GLN A 187 5.19 34.20 24.82
C GLN A 187 5.20 35.28 25.93
N VAL A 188 5.72 34.93 27.11
CA VAL A 188 5.86 35.79 28.28
C VAL A 188 7.26 35.59 28.88
N ASP A 189 8.03 36.67 29.02
CA ASP A 189 9.42 36.66 29.52
C ASP A 189 10.32 35.59 28.87
N GLY A 190 10.10 35.31 27.58
CA GLY A 190 10.83 34.31 26.78
C GLY A 190 10.28 32.89 26.85
N LYS A 191 9.30 32.59 27.71
CA LYS A 191 8.66 31.26 27.83
C LYS A 191 7.27 31.23 27.20
N LEU A 192 6.81 30.04 26.82
CA LEU A 192 5.42 29.84 26.42
C LEU A 192 4.45 29.95 27.61
N ASP A 193 3.36 30.66 27.40
CA ASP A 193 2.18 30.72 28.25
C ASP A 193 1.01 30.10 27.48
N LEU A 194 0.82 28.79 27.64
CA LEU A 194 -0.29 28.06 27.03
C LEU A 194 -1.54 28.13 27.90
N LYS A 195 -2.71 28.40 27.30
CA LYS A 195 -4.01 28.38 28.00
C LYS A 195 -5.12 27.90 27.09
N PHE A 196 -5.96 26.97 27.53
CA PHE A 196 -7.16 26.61 26.77
C PHE A 196 -8.09 27.81 26.56
N LYS A 197 -8.68 27.88 25.36
CA LYS A 197 -9.66 28.91 24.95
C LYS A 197 -10.90 28.86 25.86
N GLU A 198 -11.57 29.98 26.07
CA GLU A 198 -12.82 29.99 26.85
C GLU A 198 -13.91 29.14 26.17
N ASN A 199 -14.77 28.51 26.98
CA ASN A 199 -15.85 27.62 26.53
C ASN A 199 -15.40 26.36 25.74
N SER A 200 -14.12 26.00 25.80
CA SER A 200 -13.50 24.85 25.11
C SER A 200 -13.89 23.45 25.59
N LYS A 201 -14.65 23.32 26.70
CA LYS A 201 -14.79 22.05 27.44
C LYS A 201 -15.30 20.87 26.58
N ASP A 202 -16.23 21.11 25.67
CA ASP A 202 -16.75 20.04 24.80
C ASP A 202 -15.75 19.60 23.72
N LYS A 203 -14.88 20.50 23.24
CA LYS A 203 -13.77 20.16 22.33
C LYS A 203 -12.68 19.37 23.06
N LEU A 204 -12.27 19.82 24.25
CA LEU A 204 -11.30 19.10 25.09
C LEU A 204 -11.79 17.68 25.40
N LYS A 205 -13.05 17.56 25.82
CA LYS A 205 -13.67 16.25 26.09
C LYS A 205 -13.73 15.34 24.86
N ALA A 206 -13.86 15.89 23.65
CA ALA A 206 -13.86 15.11 22.41
C ALA A 206 -12.47 14.51 22.07
N ILE A 207 -11.38 15.11 22.55
CA ILE A 207 -10.00 14.58 22.45
C ILE A 207 -9.53 13.88 23.74
N GLY A 208 -10.43 13.64 24.70
CA GLY A 208 -10.13 12.95 25.97
C GLY A 208 -9.59 13.84 27.10
N ALA A 209 -9.39 15.14 26.86
CA ALA A 209 -8.81 16.10 27.80
C ALA A 209 -9.85 16.84 28.66
N SER A 210 -9.40 17.38 29.78
CA SER A 210 -10.11 18.27 30.70
C SER A 210 -9.67 19.74 30.54
N SER A 211 -10.45 20.66 31.12
CA SER A 211 -10.02 22.06 31.29
C SER A 211 -8.97 22.26 32.38
N ASP A 212 -8.69 21.20 33.14
CA ASP A 212 -7.89 21.23 34.36
C ASP A 212 -6.53 20.52 34.16
N ASP A 213 -6.30 19.94 32.97
CA ASP A 213 -5.05 19.33 32.52
C ASP A 213 -4.08 20.39 32.01
N ASP A 214 -2.78 20.09 31.95
CA ASP A 214 -1.80 21.02 31.38
C ASP A 214 -1.86 21.03 29.84
N PRO A 215 -1.96 22.21 29.18
CA PRO A 215 -2.03 22.28 27.72
C PRO A 215 -0.77 21.80 26.99
N MET A 216 0.43 21.82 27.61
CA MET A 216 1.63 21.26 26.99
C MET A 216 1.56 19.73 26.99
N ASP A 217 1.17 19.12 28.11
CA ASP A 217 1.00 17.67 28.23
C ASP A 217 0.01 17.17 27.16
N VAL A 218 -1.16 17.81 27.04
CA VAL A 218 -2.19 17.45 26.04
C VAL A 218 -1.70 17.62 24.59
N ILE A 219 -0.81 18.57 24.29
CA ILE A 219 -0.20 18.71 22.96
C ILE A 219 0.84 17.62 22.72
N VAL A 220 1.74 17.37 23.68
CA VAL A 220 2.84 16.39 23.55
C VAL A 220 2.28 14.97 23.44
N ASP A 221 1.28 14.61 24.26
CA ASP A 221 0.64 13.29 24.21
C ASP A 221 -0.14 13.08 22.89
N ALA A 222 -0.73 14.14 22.32
CA ALA A 222 -1.41 14.08 21.02
C ALA A 222 -0.46 13.94 19.83
N ILE A 223 0.79 14.41 19.95
CA ILE A 223 1.87 14.15 18.97
C ILE A 223 2.41 12.72 19.17
N GLY A 224 2.74 12.37 20.41
CA GLY A 224 3.40 11.12 20.77
C GLY A 224 4.59 10.82 19.86
N ASN A 225 4.62 9.60 19.32
CA ASN A 225 5.62 9.16 18.35
C ASN A 225 5.09 9.16 16.90
N ASP A 226 4.06 9.98 16.59
CA ASP A 226 3.53 10.11 15.23
C ASP A 226 4.54 10.85 14.33
N LYS A 227 5.38 10.06 13.65
CA LYS A 227 6.36 10.52 12.65
C LYS A 227 5.76 11.52 11.65
N SER A 228 4.49 11.35 11.27
CA SER A 228 3.83 12.22 10.28
C SER A 228 3.52 13.61 10.87
N VAL A 229 3.11 13.69 12.15
CA VAL A 229 2.95 14.98 12.85
C VAL A 229 4.29 15.70 12.95
N ILE A 230 5.36 15.01 13.35
CA ILE A 230 6.67 15.61 13.53
C ILE A 230 7.26 16.06 12.18
N LEU A 231 7.10 15.27 11.11
CA LEU A 231 7.42 15.70 9.74
C LEU A 231 6.61 16.93 9.32
N THR A 232 5.33 17.02 9.69
CA THR A 232 4.49 18.20 9.41
C THR A 232 5.00 19.43 10.17
N ILE A 233 5.42 19.30 11.43
CA ILE A 233 6.03 20.39 12.20
C ILE A 233 7.33 20.86 11.51
N LEU A 234 8.17 19.92 11.08
CA LEU A 234 9.43 20.20 10.38
C LEU A 234 9.27 20.64 8.91
N GLN A 235 8.05 20.82 8.39
CA GLN A 235 7.82 21.58 7.15
C GLN A 235 8.13 23.07 7.35
N ASN A 236 7.95 23.62 8.56
CA ASN A 236 8.25 25.02 8.86
C ASN A 236 9.78 25.27 8.96
N SER A 237 10.27 26.38 8.39
CA SER A 237 11.70 26.74 8.40
C SER A 237 12.22 27.09 9.80
N HIS A 238 11.41 27.71 10.65
CA HIS A 238 11.76 28.04 12.03
C HIS A 238 11.78 26.76 12.89
N ALA A 239 10.81 25.86 12.74
CA ALA A 239 10.82 24.55 13.40
C ALA A 239 12.10 23.75 13.11
N ARG A 240 12.55 23.67 11.85
CA ARG A 240 13.80 22.96 11.51
C ARG A 240 15.02 23.57 12.18
N LYS A 241 15.10 24.89 12.26
CA LYS A 241 16.21 25.58 12.94
C LYS A 241 16.22 25.25 14.44
N LEU A 242 15.07 25.33 15.09
CA LEU A 242 14.93 25.06 16.52
C LEU A 242 15.21 23.58 16.84
N ALA A 243 14.75 22.64 16.00
CA ALA A 243 15.11 21.22 16.11
C ALA A 243 16.62 20.96 15.94
N TYR A 244 17.29 21.66 15.02
CA TYR A 244 18.74 21.56 14.87
C TYR A 244 19.51 22.12 16.07
N ASP A 245 19.14 23.32 16.53
CA ASP A 245 19.81 23.96 17.67
C ASP A 245 19.57 23.15 18.96
N LEU A 246 18.39 22.54 19.13
CA LEU A 246 18.09 21.58 20.20
C LEU A 246 18.96 20.32 20.10
N LEU A 247 19.00 19.62 18.96
CA LEU A 247 19.86 18.44 18.80
C LEU A 247 21.34 18.77 19.00
N LYS A 248 21.76 19.99 18.67
CA LYS A 248 23.13 20.48 18.86
C LYS A 248 23.44 20.84 20.32
N GLU A 249 22.46 21.31 21.10
CA GLU A 249 22.61 21.49 22.55
C GLU A 249 22.78 20.15 23.29
N LYS A 250 22.06 19.12 22.83
CA LYS A 250 22.08 17.76 23.41
C LYS A 250 23.27 16.89 22.94
N ASP A 251 24.17 17.43 22.11
CA ASP A 251 25.28 16.71 21.46
C ASP A 251 24.82 15.49 20.62
N LEU A 252 23.73 15.69 19.86
CA LEU A 252 23.11 14.70 18.96
C LEU A 252 23.18 15.12 17.47
N ALA A 253 23.77 16.26 17.13
CA ALA A 253 23.86 16.77 15.75
C ALA A 253 25.08 16.24 14.95
N ASP A 254 25.51 15.01 15.23
CA ASP A 254 26.81 14.44 14.83
C ASP A 254 27.07 14.46 13.33
N ASP A 255 26.13 13.98 12.53
CA ASP A 255 26.31 13.77 11.09
C ASP A 255 25.65 14.88 10.27
N ILE A 256 24.87 15.75 10.93
CA ILE A 256 23.90 16.65 10.31
C ILE A 256 24.40 18.09 10.35
N ILE A 257 24.09 18.85 9.32
CA ILE A 257 24.22 20.30 9.25
C ILE A 257 22.89 20.94 8.87
N LEU A 258 22.75 22.21 9.24
CA LEU A 258 21.66 23.06 8.80
C LEU A 258 22.21 24.07 7.78
N LYS A 259 21.75 24.02 6.52
CA LYS A 259 21.98 25.10 5.56
C LYS A 259 20.95 26.20 5.76
N ASP A 260 21.40 27.45 5.85
CA ASP A 260 20.48 28.60 5.98
C ASP A 260 19.59 28.74 4.74
N CYS A 261 20.07 28.40 3.54
CA CYS A 261 19.28 28.28 2.30
C CYS A 261 19.76 27.08 1.44
N ALA A 262 18.84 26.37 0.78
CA ALA A 262 19.08 25.24 -0.12
C ALA A 262 18.12 25.24 -1.33
N VAL A 263 18.51 24.57 -2.43
CA VAL A 263 17.65 24.31 -3.60
C VAL A 263 16.98 22.94 -3.42
N LYS A 264 15.64 22.90 -3.45
CA LYS A 264 14.89 21.66 -3.21
C LYS A 264 15.18 20.58 -4.27
N SER A 265 15.37 20.97 -5.54
CA SER A 265 15.73 20.03 -6.61
C SER A 265 17.05 19.28 -6.35
N ASP A 266 18.03 19.90 -5.68
CA ASP A 266 19.28 19.24 -5.30
C ASP A 266 19.07 18.21 -4.18
N GLU A 267 18.23 18.55 -3.19
CA GLU A 267 17.80 17.65 -2.10
C GLU A 267 17.08 16.43 -2.67
N ASP A 268 16.04 16.66 -3.48
CA ASP A 268 15.24 15.62 -4.13
C ASP A 268 16.12 14.75 -5.06
N TYR A 269 17.11 15.32 -5.74
CA TYR A 269 18.08 14.58 -6.57
C TYR A 269 19.02 13.70 -5.73
N ILE A 270 19.74 14.24 -4.74
CA ILE A 270 20.69 13.43 -3.95
C ILE A 270 19.97 12.33 -3.15
N GLU A 271 18.81 12.62 -2.58
CA GLU A 271 18.02 11.62 -1.89
C GLU A 271 17.47 10.54 -2.84
N LYS A 272 16.96 10.90 -4.02
CA LYS A 272 16.51 9.90 -5.01
C LYS A 272 17.67 9.01 -5.46
N LYS A 273 18.84 9.58 -5.75
CA LYS A 273 20.05 8.83 -6.15
C LYS A 273 20.52 7.89 -5.04
N ALA A 274 20.46 8.31 -3.78
CA ALA A 274 20.80 7.48 -2.63
C ALA A 274 19.76 6.38 -2.34
N LYS A 275 18.45 6.69 -2.45
CA LYS A 275 17.36 5.69 -2.39
C LYS A 275 17.53 4.63 -3.48
N LEU A 276 17.85 5.02 -4.71
CA LEU A 276 18.16 4.09 -5.80
C LEU A 276 19.44 3.27 -5.56
N HIS A 277 20.54 3.87 -5.07
CA HIS A 277 21.78 3.15 -4.76
C HIS A 277 21.61 2.05 -3.71
N LYS A 278 20.69 2.21 -2.75
CA LYS A 278 20.41 1.16 -1.74
C LYS A 278 20.05 -0.17 -2.40
N LEU A 279 19.43 -0.12 -3.58
CA LEU A 279 18.90 -1.25 -4.35
C LEU A 279 19.77 -1.62 -5.55
N TYR A 280 20.15 -0.62 -6.35
CA TYR A 280 20.93 -0.77 -7.58
C TYR A 280 22.34 -0.22 -7.35
N LYS A 281 23.27 -1.05 -6.88
CA LYS A 281 24.62 -0.61 -6.45
C LYS A 281 25.45 0.10 -7.52
N ASN A 282 25.11 -0.08 -8.81
CA ASN A 282 25.72 0.61 -9.92
C ASN A 282 25.32 2.10 -9.99
N ILE A 283 24.10 2.45 -9.55
CA ILE A 283 23.63 3.83 -9.43
C ILE A 283 24.39 4.50 -8.29
N ASN A 284 24.95 5.68 -8.55
CA ASN A 284 25.73 6.48 -7.61
C ASN A 284 25.61 7.98 -7.98
N TYR A 285 26.13 8.88 -7.16
CA TYR A 285 25.99 10.33 -7.40
C TYR A 285 26.49 10.79 -8.80
N GLN A 286 27.50 10.10 -9.36
CA GLN A 286 28.18 10.47 -10.61
C GLN A 286 27.56 9.87 -11.88
N THR A 287 26.70 8.85 -11.79
CA THR A 287 25.96 8.31 -12.95
C THR A 287 24.97 9.32 -13.53
N SER A 288 24.78 9.34 -14.86
CA SER A 288 23.80 10.24 -15.51
C SER A 288 22.37 9.71 -15.35
N ALA A 289 21.34 10.54 -15.57
CA ALA A 289 19.96 10.06 -15.57
C ALA A 289 19.70 8.98 -16.64
N ALA A 290 20.41 9.05 -17.78
CA ALA A 290 20.39 7.98 -18.79
C ALA A 290 21.09 6.69 -18.34
N ASP A 291 22.14 6.76 -17.49
CA ASP A 291 22.72 5.57 -16.84
C ASP A 291 21.77 4.99 -15.78
N ASP A 292 21.10 5.84 -15.00
CA ASP A 292 20.18 5.41 -13.94
C ASP A 292 18.94 4.73 -14.54
N PHE A 293 18.32 5.34 -15.55
CA PHE A 293 17.20 4.73 -16.29
C PHE A 293 17.63 3.42 -16.96
N TYR A 294 18.84 3.39 -17.53
CA TYR A 294 19.43 2.19 -18.09
C TYR A 294 19.58 1.07 -17.06
N GLU A 295 20.19 1.33 -15.89
CA GLU A 295 20.37 0.33 -14.84
C GLU A 295 19.03 -0.09 -14.21
N LEU A 296 18.07 0.84 -14.03
CA LEU A 296 16.71 0.52 -13.57
C LEU A 296 16.02 -0.47 -14.50
N VAL A 297 16.00 -0.18 -15.80
CA VAL A 297 15.38 -1.05 -16.81
C VAL A 297 16.15 -2.37 -16.91
N LYS A 298 17.48 -2.34 -17.06
CA LYS A 298 18.36 -3.51 -17.17
C LYS A 298 18.17 -4.51 -16.04
N ASN A 299 18.08 -4.04 -14.80
CA ASN A 299 18.01 -4.92 -13.63
C ASN A 299 16.59 -5.31 -13.23
N SER A 300 15.55 -4.69 -13.81
CA SER A 300 14.16 -4.86 -13.34
C SER A 300 13.13 -5.23 -14.42
N THR A 301 13.17 -4.59 -15.60
CA THR A 301 12.04 -4.61 -16.57
C THR A 301 12.43 -4.82 -18.03
N ILE A 302 13.73 -4.88 -18.36
CA ILE A 302 14.23 -5.11 -19.72
C ILE A 302 13.60 -6.35 -20.39
N GLY A 303 13.16 -7.33 -19.60
CA GLY A 303 12.45 -8.49 -20.14
C GLY A 303 11.08 -8.21 -20.74
N GLU A 304 10.31 -7.31 -20.12
CA GLU A 304 9.05 -6.84 -20.70
C GLU A 304 9.33 -5.98 -21.93
N VAL A 305 10.32 -5.08 -21.86
CA VAL A 305 10.72 -4.24 -23.01
C VAL A 305 11.09 -5.09 -24.22
N LEU A 306 11.84 -6.18 -24.04
CA LEU A 306 12.21 -7.08 -25.13
C LEU A 306 11.08 -8.02 -25.58
N THR A 307 9.95 -8.07 -24.86
CA THR A 307 8.76 -8.88 -25.20
C THR A 307 7.50 -8.03 -25.48
N GLU A 308 7.68 -6.73 -25.72
CA GLU A 308 6.65 -5.82 -26.22
C GLU A 308 7.01 -5.23 -27.59
N ALA A 309 6.00 -4.71 -28.29
CA ALA A 309 6.15 -3.92 -29.50
C ALA A 309 5.13 -2.78 -29.53
N THR A 310 5.46 -1.75 -30.31
CA THR A 310 4.50 -0.73 -30.76
C THR A 310 4.43 -0.73 -32.29
N VAL A 311 3.67 0.20 -32.86
CA VAL A 311 3.53 0.40 -34.31
C VAL A 311 3.86 1.85 -34.64
N ASP A 312 4.65 2.06 -35.69
CA ASP A 312 5.08 3.38 -36.15
C ASP A 312 4.03 4.12 -36.98
N ASP A 313 4.32 5.37 -37.38
CA ASP A 313 3.45 6.19 -38.24
C ASP A 313 3.15 5.58 -39.63
N LYS A 314 3.90 4.56 -40.07
CA LYS A 314 3.70 3.84 -41.34
C LYS A 314 2.88 2.56 -41.19
N GLY A 315 2.67 2.06 -39.96
CA GLY A 315 2.04 0.78 -39.69
C GLY A 315 3.00 -0.40 -39.54
N GLU A 316 4.30 -0.14 -39.39
CA GLU A 316 5.34 -1.15 -39.20
C GLU A 316 5.59 -1.39 -37.70
N TYR A 317 5.82 -2.64 -37.29
CA TYR A 317 6.04 -2.98 -35.88
C TYR A 317 7.46 -2.57 -35.42
N ILE A 318 7.52 -1.67 -34.43
CA ILE A 318 8.75 -1.39 -33.70
C ILE A 318 8.89 -2.48 -32.63
N ILE A 319 9.84 -3.39 -32.86
CA ILE A 319 10.14 -4.49 -31.93
C ILE A 319 11.55 -4.24 -31.35
N PRO A 320 11.69 -3.86 -30.06
CA PRO A 320 12.97 -3.50 -29.47
C PRO A 320 14.02 -4.62 -29.59
N ALA A 321 13.55 -5.84 -29.41
CA ALA A 321 14.38 -7.02 -29.47
C ALA A 321 14.62 -7.58 -30.89
N ASN A 322 14.12 -6.88 -31.93
CA ASN A 322 14.59 -7.01 -33.32
C ASN A 322 15.78 -6.09 -33.61
N ILE A 323 15.74 -4.84 -33.12
CA ILE A 323 16.80 -3.86 -33.37
C ILE A 323 18.15 -4.39 -32.87
N LEU A 324 18.18 -4.97 -31.66
CA LEU A 324 19.40 -5.61 -31.14
C LEU A 324 19.90 -6.81 -31.99
N ILE A 325 19.01 -7.51 -32.71
CA ILE A 325 19.42 -8.59 -33.64
C ILE A 325 20.22 -7.96 -34.76
N GLU A 326 19.62 -6.97 -35.42
CA GLU A 326 20.16 -6.35 -36.61
C GLU A 326 21.48 -5.64 -36.28
N GLU A 327 21.60 -5.02 -35.11
CA GLU A 327 22.85 -4.44 -34.64
C GLU A 327 23.94 -5.49 -34.36
N LEU A 328 23.61 -6.61 -33.72
CA LEU A 328 24.55 -7.72 -33.53
C LEU A 328 25.02 -8.30 -34.88
N GLU A 329 24.09 -8.59 -35.80
CA GLU A 329 24.36 -9.13 -37.13
C GLU A 329 25.22 -8.16 -37.97
N ASN A 330 24.93 -6.85 -37.94
CA ASN A 330 25.72 -5.81 -38.59
C ASN A 330 27.14 -5.65 -37.99
N MET A 331 27.33 -5.97 -36.71
CA MET A 331 28.66 -6.05 -36.08
C MET A 331 29.43 -7.33 -36.44
N GLY A 332 28.86 -8.22 -37.26
CA GLY A 332 29.43 -9.54 -37.56
C GLY A 332 29.38 -10.52 -36.39
N ILE A 333 28.69 -10.16 -35.30
CA ILE A 333 28.35 -11.07 -34.21
C ILE A 333 27.19 -11.90 -34.74
N TYR A 334 27.22 -13.22 -34.53
CA TYR A 334 26.11 -14.05 -34.97
C TYR A 334 24.89 -13.69 -34.12
N ALA A 335 23.97 -12.89 -34.67
CA ALA A 335 22.72 -12.59 -34.03
C ALA A 335 21.86 -13.84 -34.07
N ASN A 336 22.11 -14.60 -33.04
CA ASN A 336 21.34 -15.69 -32.55
C ASN A 336 19.99 -15.13 -32.03
N PHE A 337 19.35 -14.16 -32.74
CA PHE A 337 18.15 -13.38 -32.35
C PHE A 337 17.07 -13.31 -33.54
N GLU A 338 15.74 -13.27 -33.26
CA GLU A 338 14.45 -13.22 -34.09
C GLU A 338 13.16 -13.07 -33.20
N THR A 339 12.00 -12.67 -33.76
CA THR A 339 10.73 -12.42 -33.02
C THR A 339 9.47 -12.80 -33.82
N GLU A 340 8.36 -13.05 -33.13
CA GLU A 340 6.99 -13.10 -33.68
C GLU A 340 6.05 -12.19 -32.86
N VAL A 341 4.96 -11.64 -33.42
CA VAL A 341 3.94 -10.88 -32.65
C VAL A 341 2.77 -11.79 -32.30
N ILE A 342 2.44 -11.92 -31.01
CA ILE A 342 1.49 -12.93 -30.49
C ILE A 342 0.03 -12.46 -30.64
N THR A 343 -0.23 -11.17 -30.45
CA THR A 343 -1.57 -10.64 -30.17
C THR A 343 -1.94 -9.47 -31.07
N GLU A 344 -2.88 -9.64 -32.00
CA GLU A 344 -3.46 -8.51 -32.76
C GLU A 344 -4.38 -7.60 -31.91
N LYS A 345 -4.74 -8.04 -30.69
CA LYS A 345 -5.59 -7.27 -29.77
C LYS A 345 -4.77 -6.28 -28.96
N LYS A 346 -4.72 -5.07 -29.51
CA LYS A 346 -4.32 -3.80 -28.90
C LYS A 346 -4.82 -3.63 -27.45
N ASP A 347 -3.93 -3.22 -26.54
CA ASP A 347 -4.29 -2.74 -25.20
C ASP A 347 -4.69 -1.25 -25.19
N ASP A 348 -5.07 -0.70 -24.02
CA ASP A 348 -5.46 0.71 -23.86
C ASP A 348 -4.33 1.72 -24.15
N LYS A 349 -3.09 1.25 -24.39
CA LYS A 349 -1.88 2.05 -24.62
C LYS A 349 -1.25 1.90 -26.02
N ASN A 350 -1.80 1.03 -26.87
CA ASN A 350 -1.28 0.65 -28.20
C ASN A 350 -0.12 -0.38 -28.21
N ASN A 351 0.12 -1.12 -27.12
CA ASN A 351 1.22 -2.10 -27.06
C ASN A 351 0.74 -3.50 -27.50
N TYR A 352 1.69 -4.29 -28.03
CA TYR A 352 1.50 -5.65 -28.55
C TYR A 352 2.51 -6.60 -27.90
N SER A 353 2.14 -7.86 -27.64
CA SER A 353 3.05 -8.85 -27.04
C SER A 353 3.90 -9.56 -28.11
N VAL A 354 5.20 -9.73 -27.84
CA VAL A 354 6.18 -10.28 -28.76
C VAL A 354 6.75 -11.61 -28.26
N ASP A 355 6.59 -12.65 -29.08
CA ASP A 355 7.22 -13.95 -28.88
C ASP A 355 8.67 -13.93 -29.37
N LEU A 356 9.53 -13.60 -28.42
CA LEU A 356 10.98 -13.66 -28.57
C LEU A 356 11.42 -15.14 -28.62
N ARG A 357 12.01 -15.67 -29.72
CA ARG A 357 12.19 -17.15 -29.97
C ARG A 357 13.63 -17.80 -29.94
N PHE A 358 14.12 -18.79 -30.77
CA PHE A 358 15.56 -19.24 -31.10
C PHE A 358 15.98 -20.24 -32.33
N LYS A 359 16.13 -19.83 -33.64
CA LYS A 359 16.17 -20.34 -35.09
C LYS A 359 17.05 -21.57 -35.33
N ASN A 360 17.95 -21.83 -34.41
CA ASN A 360 18.63 -23.10 -34.27
C ASN A 360 18.76 -23.29 -32.75
N PRO A 361 18.43 -24.42 -32.11
CA PRO A 361 17.92 -24.32 -30.75
C PRO A 361 18.98 -24.02 -29.68
N GLN A 362 19.39 -22.77 -29.41
CA GLN A 362 20.36 -22.47 -28.33
C GLN A 362 19.71 -22.71 -26.97
N ALA A 363 20.27 -22.17 -25.93
CA ALA A 363 19.85 -22.44 -24.59
C ALA A 363 19.83 -21.10 -23.80
N GLY A 364 19.07 -20.95 -22.71
CA GLY A 364 18.96 -19.71 -21.89
C GLY A 364 17.56 -19.09 -21.99
N SER A 365 17.42 -17.76 -21.94
CA SER A 365 16.21 -17.04 -22.43
C SER A 365 16.43 -16.28 -23.72
N PRO A 366 15.44 -16.26 -24.63
CA PRO A 366 15.28 -15.22 -25.67
C PRO A 366 15.57 -13.81 -25.19
N VAL A 367 15.15 -13.52 -23.96
CA VAL A 367 15.31 -12.28 -23.20
C VAL A 367 16.70 -12.22 -22.58
N GLU A 368 16.95 -12.96 -21.50
CA GLU A 368 18.18 -12.87 -20.71
C GLU A 368 19.46 -13.13 -21.52
N GLU A 369 19.43 -13.99 -22.53
CA GLU A 369 20.61 -14.27 -23.35
C GLU A 369 20.83 -13.18 -24.41
N LEU A 370 19.77 -12.54 -24.92
CA LEU A 370 19.92 -11.31 -25.67
C LEU A 370 20.45 -10.19 -24.76
N VAL A 371 19.94 -10.07 -23.53
CA VAL A 371 20.44 -9.14 -22.52
C VAL A 371 21.92 -9.36 -22.26
N LYS A 372 22.35 -10.59 -21.92
CA LYS A 372 23.74 -10.96 -21.67
C LYS A 372 24.64 -10.63 -22.88
N LEU A 373 24.22 -10.94 -24.11
CA LEU A 373 25.02 -10.66 -25.30
C LEU A 373 25.03 -9.17 -25.69
N ALA A 374 23.89 -8.50 -25.65
CA ALA A 374 23.78 -7.08 -25.95
C ALA A 374 24.47 -6.21 -24.88
N ASP A 375 24.48 -6.59 -23.61
CA ASP A 375 25.24 -5.92 -22.55
C ASP A 375 26.76 -6.07 -22.79
N LYS A 376 27.21 -7.30 -23.04
CA LYS A 376 28.60 -7.63 -23.39
C LYS A 376 29.11 -6.86 -24.61
N HIS A 377 28.24 -6.55 -25.56
CA HIS A 377 28.55 -5.75 -26.76
C HIS A 377 28.09 -4.28 -26.67
N LYS A 378 27.63 -3.82 -25.49
CA LYS A 378 27.20 -2.45 -25.15
C LYS A 378 25.99 -1.91 -25.93
N LEU A 379 25.22 -2.79 -26.55
CA LEU A 379 24.03 -2.48 -27.32
C LEU A 379 22.77 -2.26 -26.46
N LEU A 380 22.67 -2.86 -25.26
CA LEU A 380 21.50 -2.65 -24.40
C LEU A 380 21.30 -1.17 -24.06
N LYS A 381 22.34 -0.46 -23.64
CA LYS A 381 22.25 0.98 -23.34
C LYS A 381 21.84 1.77 -24.58
N LYS A 382 22.34 1.41 -25.75
CA LYS A 382 21.95 2.05 -27.03
C LYS A 382 20.46 1.83 -27.34
N LEU A 383 19.96 0.59 -27.17
CA LEU A 383 18.54 0.28 -27.40
C LEU A 383 17.63 1.00 -26.39
N ILE A 384 17.85 0.80 -25.09
CA ILE A 384 16.94 1.26 -24.02
C ILE A 384 16.73 2.77 -24.06
N LEU A 385 17.76 3.51 -24.50
CA LEU A 385 17.75 4.96 -24.60
C LEU A 385 17.33 5.50 -25.98
N SER A 386 17.12 4.63 -26.97
CA SER A 386 16.73 5.06 -28.33
C SER A 386 15.27 5.55 -28.40
N ASN A 387 15.01 6.46 -29.33
CA ASN A 387 13.74 7.20 -29.41
C ASN A 387 12.53 6.30 -29.70
N ASP A 388 12.76 5.20 -30.42
CA ASP A 388 11.74 4.20 -30.74
C ASP A 388 11.32 3.39 -29.49
N ILE A 389 12.19 3.27 -28.48
CA ILE A 389 12.10 2.27 -27.39
C ILE A 389 11.94 2.90 -26.00
N LYS A 390 12.47 4.10 -25.78
CA LYS A 390 12.49 4.78 -24.47
C LYS A 390 11.13 4.79 -23.76
N TYR A 391 10.05 5.03 -24.51
CA TYR A 391 8.68 5.04 -23.98
C TYR A 391 8.13 3.63 -23.66
N MET A 392 8.61 2.56 -24.31
CA MET A 392 8.26 1.19 -23.92
C MET A 392 8.91 0.84 -22.57
N ALA A 393 10.18 1.21 -22.40
CA ALA A 393 10.92 1.01 -21.15
C ALA A 393 10.31 1.76 -19.96
N GLN A 394 9.83 2.99 -20.17
CA GLN A 394 9.08 3.72 -19.14
C GLN A 394 7.72 3.08 -18.82
N ASN A 395 7.03 2.50 -19.82
CA ASN A 395 5.77 1.78 -19.59
C ASN A 395 5.97 0.47 -18.81
N ALA A 396 7.02 -0.30 -19.09
CA ALA A 396 7.36 -1.51 -18.34
C ALA A 396 7.70 -1.21 -16.86
N ASN A 397 8.50 -0.17 -16.61
CA ASN A 397 8.73 0.35 -15.26
C ASN A 397 7.41 0.74 -14.57
N THR A 398 6.53 1.46 -15.26
CA THR A 398 5.21 1.86 -14.73
C THR A 398 4.33 0.64 -14.40
N LYS A 399 4.31 -0.41 -15.24
CA LYS A 399 3.57 -1.66 -15.00
C LYS A 399 4.02 -2.37 -13.71
N ASN A 400 5.30 -2.24 -13.36
CA ASN A 400 5.91 -2.82 -12.16
C ASN A 400 5.96 -1.87 -10.94
N ASN A 401 5.29 -0.71 -11.01
CA ASN A 401 5.33 0.36 -10.00
C ASN A 401 6.74 0.94 -9.72
N ILE A 402 7.65 0.85 -10.68
CA ILE A 402 8.98 1.48 -10.60
C ILE A 402 8.86 2.88 -11.21
N TYR A 403 9.18 3.91 -10.43
CA TYR A 403 9.02 5.31 -10.85
C TYR A 403 10.36 6.06 -10.77
N PRO A 404 11.12 6.18 -11.88
CA PRO A 404 12.48 6.71 -11.85
C PRO A 404 12.59 8.20 -11.50
N ASN A 405 11.52 8.99 -11.68
CA ASN A 405 11.54 10.47 -11.70
C ASN A 405 12.45 11.08 -12.80
N ILE A 406 12.61 10.39 -13.93
CA ILE A 406 13.48 10.79 -15.06
C ILE A 406 12.63 11.20 -16.27
N ASP A 407 12.98 12.34 -16.88
CA ASP A 407 12.40 12.79 -18.14
C ASP A 407 13.21 12.21 -19.31
N ILE A 408 12.51 11.48 -20.17
CA ILE A 408 13.04 10.78 -21.35
C ILE A 408 12.54 11.40 -22.67
N THR A 409 11.93 12.58 -22.61
CA THR A 409 11.27 13.17 -23.80
C THR A 409 12.26 13.70 -24.84
N ASP A 410 13.46 14.12 -24.44
CA ASP A 410 14.52 14.55 -25.37
C ASP A 410 15.04 13.38 -26.22
N ASP A 411 15.43 13.68 -27.46
CA ASP A 411 15.86 12.69 -28.45
C ASP A 411 17.36 12.35 -28.38
N ASP A 412 18.13 13.07 -27.57
CA ASP A 412 19.50 12.73 -27.19
C ASP A 412 19.56 12.31 -25.70
N PRO A 413 19.96 11.06 -25.40
CA PRO A 413 20.09 10.59 -24.02
C PRO A 413 21.12 11.35 -23.17
N GLU A 414 22.07 12.06 -23.76
CA GLU A 414 22.99 12.91 -22.98
C GLU A 414 22.29 14.17 -22.41
N ASN A 415 21.13 14.54 -22.94
CA ASN A 415 20.26 15.62 -22.42
C ASN A 415 19.21 15.14 -21.40
N TRP A 416 19.09 13.82 -21.15
CA TRP A 416 18.10 13.31 -20.21
C TRP A 416 18.42 13.74 -18.78
N THR A 417 17.38 14.11 -18.03
CA THR A 417 17.50 14.72 -16.69
C THR A 417 16.45 14.13 -15.75
N TYR A 418 16.70 14.24 -14.45
CA TYR A 418 15.63 14.04 -13.47
C TYR A 418 14.60 15.16 -13.62
N THR A 419 13.33 14.81 -13.49
CA THR A 419 12.19 15.74 -13.53
C THR A 419 12.38 16.96 -12.61
N PHE A 420 12.99 16.75 -11.43
CA PHE A 420 13.35 17.81 -10.48
C PHE A 420 14.25 18.91 -11.08
N ALA A 421 15.17 18.56 -12.00
CA ALA A 421 16.06 19.51 -12.67
C ALA A 421 15.35 20.25 -13.84
N LYS A 422 14.27 19.68 -14.37
CA LYS A 422 13.38 20.37 -15.31
C LYS A 422 12.50 21.39 -14.58
N ASP A 423 11.93 21.00 -13.44
CA ASP A 423 11.21 21.90 -12.54
C ASP A 423 12.12 23.05 -12.05
N GLU A 424 13.39 22.76 -11.76
CA GLU A 424 14.43 23.74 -11.44
C GLU A 424 14.71 24.72 -12.61
N LYS A 425 14.90 24.19 -13.82
CA LYS A 425 15.15 25.00 -15.01
C LYS A 425 13.97 25.89 -15.37
N ASP A 426 12.74 25.39 -15.24
CA ASP A 426 11.52 26.18 -15.42
C ASP A 426 11.38 27.25 -14.32
N PHE A 427 11.78 26.94 -13.08
CA PHE A 427 11.84 27.89 -11.96
C PHE A 427 12.86 29.02 -12.22
N TYR A 428 14.08 28.73 -12.65
CA TYR A 428 15.06 29.76 -13.02
C TYR A 428 14.61 30.54 -14.25
N THR A 429 14.08 29.88 -15.28
CA THR A 429 13.56 30.54 -16.49
C THR A 429 12.47 31.54 -16.16
N TYR A 430 11.54 31.19 -15.26
CA TYR A 430 10.48 32.08 -14.79
C TYR A 430 11.01 33.38 -14.16
N TYR A 431 12.09 33.32 -13.38
CA TYR A 431 12.70 34.51 -12.77
C TYR A 431 13.65 35.25 -13.72
N ALA A 432 14.36 34.54 -14.60
CA ALA A 432 15.18 35.11 -15.66
C ALA A 432 14.34 35.94 -16.66
N LEU A 433 13.09 35.55 -16.92
CA LEU A 433 12.13 36.33 -17.71
C LEU A 433 11.68 37.65 -17.03
N LYS A 434 11.97 37.84 -15.73
CA LYS A 434 11.74 39.12 -15.03
C LYS A 434 12.93 40.07 -15.10
N ASP A 435 14.12 39.58 -15.48
CA ASP A 435 15.29 40.43 -15.75
C ASP A 435 15.02 41.30 -17.00
N ARG A 436 15.37 42.58 -16.92
CA ARG A 436 15.21 43.56 -18.02
C ARG A 436 16.55 44.08 -18.53
N THR A 437 17.65 43.44 -18.13
CA THR A 437 19.03 43.91 -18.34
C THR A 437 19.94 42.86 -18.96
N ASN A 438 19.74 41.58 -18.67
CA ASN A 438 20.54 40.45 -19.19
C ASN A 438 19.68 39.56 -20.11
N SER A 439 20.28 38.66 -20.90
CA SER A 439 19.50 37.65 -21.64
C SER A 439 18.94 36.59 -20.69
N THR A 440 17.73 36.10 -20.95
CA THR A 440 17.10 35.02 -20.17
C THR A 440 17.99 33.76 -20.16
N ASP A 441 18.55 33.38 -21.31
CA ASP A 441 19.41 32.19 -21.43
C ASP A 441 20.73 32.35 -20.65
N GLU A 442 21.32 33.55 -20.66
CA GLU A 442 22.54 33.88 -19.91
C GLU A 442 22.31 33.79 -18.40
N VAL A 443 21.15 34.28 -17.93
CA VAL A 443 20.77 34.19 -16.51
C VAL A 443 20.54 32.75 -16.09
N VAL A 444 19.82 31.94 -16.88
CA VAL A 444 19.57 30.53 -16.55
C VAL A 444 20.89 29.75 -16.49
N ASP A 445 21.80 29.98 -17.43
CA ASP A 445 23.14 29.35 -17.43
C ASP A 445 23.98 29.72 -16.20
N ILE A 446 23.81 30.94 -15.66
CA ILE A 446 24.46 31.38 -14.41
C ILE A 446 23.81 30.74 -13.18
N LEU A 447 22.47 30.72 -13.10
CA LEU A 447 21.75 30.18 -11.94
C LEU A 447 21.92 28.66 -11.82
N SER A 448 21.86 27.92 -12.93
CA SER A 448 22.12 26.46 -12.97
C SER A 448 23.57 26.04 -12.70
N LYS A 449 24.44 26.97 -12.30
CA LYS A 449 25.86 26.71 -11.95
C LYS A 449 26.25 27.31 -10.59
N GLU A 450 25.29 27.86 -9.84
CA GLU A 450 25.53 28.53 -8.57
C GLU A 450 25.18 27.60 -7.40
N GLU A 451 26.19 26.93 -6.83
CA GLU A 451 26.01 26.02 -5.68
C GLU A 451 25.54 26.75 -4.39
N ASP A 452 25.60 28.09 -4.35
CA ASP A 452 25.13 28.92 -3.25
C ASP A 452 23.66 29.37 -3.46
N ALA A 453 22.73 28.61 -2.90
CA ALA A 453 21.30 28.95 -2.89
C ALA A 453 21.00 30.34 -2.27
N GLY A 454 21.88 30.89 -1.43
CA GLY A 454 21.78 32.26 -0.91
C GLY A 454 22.12 33.34 -1.95
N LYS A 455 22.98 33.03 -2.94
CA LYS A 455 23.21 33.90 -4.11
C LYS A 455 22.06 33.83 -5.12
N ILE A 456 21.48 32.65 -5.34
CA ILE A 456 20.24 32.47 -6.13
C ILE A 456 19.10 33.26 -5.48
N LEU A 457 18.84 32.99 -4.20
CA LEU A 457 18.47 33.93 -3.14
C LEU A 457 18.36 35.42 -3.54
N ALA A 458 19.51 36.06 -3.39
CA ALA A 458 19.73 37.48 -3.61
C ALA A 458 19.44 37.92 -5.05
N TYR A 459 19.74 37.10 -6.06
CA TYR A 459 19.41 37.41 -7.45
C TYR A 459 17.89 37.48 -7.68
N ILE A 460 17.15 36.48 -7.19
CA ILE A 460 15.69 36.44 -7.32
C ILE A 460 15.06 37.62 -6.55
N LYS A 461 15.59 37.95 -5.37
CA LYS A 461 15.15 39.15 -4.62
C LYS A 461 15.34 40.44 -5.44
N LYS A 462 16.46 40.58 -6.14
CA LYS A 462 16.78 41.74 -6.99
C LYS A 462 15.86 41.89 -8.20
N VAL A 463 15.61 40.83 -8.99
CA VAL A 463 14.73 40.95 -10.18
C VAL A 463 13.26 41.19 -9.81
N ASN A 464 12.83 40.76 -8.62
CA ASN A 464 11.49 41.04 -8.10
C ASN A 464 11.39 42.37 -7.31
N LYS A 465 12.50 43.09 -7.09
CA LYS A 465 12.59 44.34 -6.30
C LYS A 465 12.17 44.19 -4.82
N ILE A 466 12.55 43.06 -4.22
CA ILE A 466 12.22 42.68 -2.84
C ILE A 466 13.47 42.58 -1.95
N GLU A 467 14.57 43.25 -2.32
CA GLU A 467 15.85 43.24 -1.56
C GLU A 467 15.73 43.84 -0.16
N LYS A 468 14.71 44.67 0.10
CA LYS A 468 14.44 45.30 1.41
C LYS A 468 13.81 44.36 2.44
N TYR A 469 13.32 43.20 2.02
CA TYR A 469 12.67 42.21 2.90
C TYR A 469 13.71 41.21 3.41
N ASN A 470 13.46 40.56 4.55
CA ASN A 470 14.28 39.45 5.06
C ASN A 470 14.10 38.18 4.19
N ASP A 471 14.83 37.10 4.45
CA ASP A 471 14.79 35.90 3.59
C ASP A 471 13.53 35.04 3.83
N ASN A 472 13.08 34.97 5.09
CA ASN A 472 11.70 34.73 5.56
C ASN A 472 10.61 35.25 4.60
N GLU A 473 10.43 36.56 4.73
CA GLU A 473 9.50 37.40 3.99
C GLU A 473 9.63 37.19 2.48
N ALA A 474 10.87 37.16 1.98
CA ALA A 474 11.14 37.03 0.55
C ALA A 474 10.68 35.67 -0.01
N ILE A 475 11.01 34.55 0.62
CA ILE A 475 10.54 33.23 0.16
C ILE A 475 9.03 33.11 0.26
N GLY A 476 8.40 33.66 1.31
CA GLY A 476 6.94 33.69 1.41
C GLY A 476 6.29 34.47 0.25
N ILE A 477 6.79 35.68 -0.04
CA ILE A 477 6.31 36.53 -1.13
C ILE A 477 6.48 35.83 -2.49
N LEU A 478 7.65 35.21 -2.71
CA LEU A 478 7.96 34.52 -3.97
C LEU A 478 7.13 33.24 -4.15
N THR A 479 6.85 32.51 -3.07
CA THR A 479 5.95 31.34 -3.07
C THR A 479 4.55 31.72 -3.55
N ILE A 480 3.98 32.78 -2.96
CA ILE A 480 2.63 33.26 -3.28
C ILE A 480 2.57 33.84 -4.70
N ASP A 481 3.56 34.64 -5.12
CA ASP A 481 3.65 35.12 -6.51
C ASP A 481 3.80 33.97 -7.52
N ASN A 482 4.57 32.93 -7.21
CA ASN A 482 4.72 31.78 -8.09
C ASN A 482 3.38 31.03 -8.29
N LYS A 483 2.67 30.70 -7.20
CA LYS A 483 1.34 30.06 -7.26
C LYS A 483 0.33 30.89 -8.08
N LEU A 484 0.27 32.20 -7.87
CA LEU A 484 -0.56 33.13 -8.65
C LEU A 484 -0.26 33.08 -10.16
N ASN A 485 1.02 33.05 -10.53
CA ASN A 485 1.39 33.09 -11.94
C ASN A 485 1.16 31.75 -12.64
N ARG A 486 1.48 30.60 -12.00
CA ARG A 486 1.22 29.23 -12.52
C ARG A 486 -0.24 28.98 -12.91
N GLN A 487 -1.21 29.67 -12.30
CA GLN A 487 -2.64 29.55 -12.64
C GLN A 487 -3.01 29.94 -14.10
N GLY A 488 -2.09 30.56 -14.85
CA GLY A 488 -2.30 30.88 -16.27
C GLY A 488 -3.56 31.73 -16.52
N ASN A 489 -4.39 31.30 -17.48
CA ASN A 489 -5.63 31.97 -17.90
C ASN A 489 -6.87 31.63 -17.04
N PHE A 490 -6.71 30.86 -15.95
CA PHE A 490 -7.83 30.47 -15.07
C PHE A 490 -8.07 31.45 -13.91
N GLY A 491 -7.56 32.69 -14.02
CA GLY A 491 -7.51 33.71 -12.95
C GLY A 491 -8.83 34.18 -12.35
N TYR A 492 -9.97 33.75 -12.89
CA TYR A 492 -11.32 33.98 -12.35
C TYR A 492 -11.71 32.97 -11.26
N ARG A 493 -10.94 31.89 -11.07
CA ARG A 493 -11.07 30.93 -9.96
C ARG A 493 -10.19 31.37 -8.77
N PRO A 494 -10.60 31.07 -7.52
CA PRO A 494 -9.70 31.21 -6.38
C PRO A 494 -8.53 30.22 -6.47
N ILE A 495 -7.42 30.57 -5.83
CA ILE A 495 -6.34 29.63 -5.45
C ILE A 495 -6.39 29.47 -3.94
N ASN A 496 -6.65 28.26 -3.44
CA ASN A 496 -6.50 27.95 -2.02
C ASN A 496 -5.00 27.85 -1.69
N ILE A 497 -4.54 28.55 -0.65
CA ILE A 497 -3.13 28.57 -0.25
C ILE A 497 -2.88 27.76 1.03
N VAL A 498 -3.75 27.95 2.02
CA VAL A 498 -3.73 27.27 3.33
C VAL A 498 -5.15 26.99 3.77
N TYR A 499 -5.30 25.97 4.62
CA TYR A 499 -6.55 25.44 5.15
C TYR A 499 -6.45 25.33 6.68
N HIS A 500 -7.58 25.06 7.36
CA HIS A 500 -7.64 24.84 8.81
C HIS A 500 -7.12 26.01 9.66
N LEU A 501 -7.14 27.24 9.13
CA LEU A 501 -6.71 28.42 9.89
C LEU A 501 -7.50 28.60 11.19
N ASP A 502 -6.86 29.28 12.14
CA ASP A 502 -7.44 29.62 13.43
C ASP A 502 -8.14 30.98 13.39
N GLU A 503 -9.19 31.16 14.19
CA GLU A 503 -10.01 32.38 14.19
C GLU A 503 -9.18 33.65 14.44
N SER A 504 -8.14 33.57 15.27
CA SER A 504 -7.17 34.65 15.48
C SER A 504 -6.39 35.01 14.21
N THR A 505 -5.96 34.01 13.43
CA THR A 505 -5.28 34.20 12.15
C THR A 505 -6.20 34.85 11.12
N VAL A 506 -7.47 34.41 11.08
CA VAL A 506 -8.49 35.01 10.21
C VAL A 506 -8.71 36.48 10.56
N LEU A 507 -8.86 36.81 11.85
CA LEU A 507 -9.03 38.19 12.32
C LEU A 507 -7.78 39.05 12.00
N LYS A 508 -6.56 38.53 12.22
CA LYS A 508 -5.31 39.20 11.79
C LYS A 508 -5.33 39.54 10.30
N ILE A 509 -5.77 38.61 9.45
CA ILE A 509 -5.84 38.80 7.99
C ILE A 509 -6.90 39.85 7.64
N GLU A 510 -8.12 39.73 8.15
CA GLU A 510 -9.21 40.67 7.82
C GLU A 510 -8.99 42.10 8.35
N GLU A 511 -8.21 42.29 9.43
CA GLU A 511 -7.81 43.60 9.92
C GLU A 511 -6.63 44.20 9.12
N LYS A 512 -5.56 43.42 8.89
CA LYS A 512 -4.33 43.92 8.24
C LYS A 512 -4.47 44.04 6.71
N ILE A 513 -5.40 43.33 6.06
CA ILE A 513 -5.47 43.16 4.60
C ILE A 513 -6.91 43.42 4.07
N ASP A 514 -7.04 44.45 3.23
CA ASP A 514 -8.30 44.78 2.53
C ASP A 514 -8.69 43.65 1.54
N LYS A 515 -9.94 43.17 1.60
CA LYS A 515 -10.48 42.15 0.69
C LYS A 515 -10.44 42.57 -0.78
N ALA A 516 -10.45 43.88 -1.08
CA ALA A 516 -10.26 44.41 -2.43
C ALA A 516 -8.83 44.17 -2.99
N SER A 517 -7.90 43.68 -2.17
CA SER A 517 -6.58 43.22 -2.62
C SER A 517 -6.61 41.93 -3.46
N GLY A 518 -7.70 41.17 -3.40
CA GLY A 518 -7.77 39.81 -3.93
C GLY A 518 -7.21 38.73 -3.00
N ILE A 519 -6.79 39.07 -1.77
CA ILE A 519 -6.63 38.11 -0.67
C ILE A 519 -7.95 38.08 0.09
N ILE A 520 -8.56 36.89 0.22
CA ILE A 520 -9.84 36.70 0.90
C ILE A 520 -9.75 35.43 1.76
N VAL A 521 -10.19 35.51 3.02
CA VAL A 521 -10.52 34.31 3.80
C VAL A 521 -11.97 33.92 3.50
N ASP A 522 -12.18 32.65 3.22
CA ASP A 522 -13.49 32.07 2.97
C ASP A 522 -13.67 30.79 3.80
N THR A 523 -14.92 30.34 3.99
CA THR A 523 -15.24 29.14 4.77
C THR A 523 -15.73 28.04 3.84
N ILE A 524 -14.91 27.00 3.65
CA ILE A 524 -15.20 25.90 2.72
C ILE A 524 -15.39 24.57 3.49
N PRO A 525 -16.20 23.63 2.97
CA PRO A 525 -16.30 22.30 3.55
C PRO A 525 -15.04 21.47 3.21
N ILE A 526 -14.37 20.93 4.23
CA ILE A 526 -13.25 20.00 4.07
C ILE A 526 -13.65 18.64 4.64
N ARG A 527 -13.15 17.54 4.06
CA ARG A 527 -13.41 16.17 4.55
C ARG A 527 -12.65 15.93 5.86
N ASN A 528 -13.29 15.30 6.84
CA ASN A 528 -12.70 15.00 8.14
C ASN A 528 -13.14 13.62 8.62
N TYR A 529 -12.18 12.85 9.14
CA TYR A 529 -12.36 11.50 9.67
C TYR A 529 -12.12 11.56 11.19
N PRO A 530 -13.18 11.70 12.02
CA PRO A 530 -13.04 12.02 13.45
C PRO A 530 -12.29 10.95 14.27
N ASN A 531 -12.22 9.72 13.77
CA ASN A 531 -11.53 8.60 14.40
C ASN A 531 -10.14 8.31 13.81
N ARG A 532 -9.56 9.26 13.05
CA ARG A 532 -8.21 9.16 12.44
C ARG A 532 -8.02 7.86 11.65
N TYR A 533 -7.14 6.98 12.13
CA TYR A 533 -6.75 5.71 11.50
C TYR A 533 -7.89 4.69 11.38
N LEU A 534 -8.94 4.82 12.20
CA LEU A 534 -9.98 3.80 12.34
C LEU A 534 -10.65 3.47 11.00
N ALA A 535 -10.63 2.19 10.63
CA ALA A 535 -11.19 1.68 9.38
C ALA A 535 -10.63 2.33 8.11
N SER A 536 -9.38 2.84 8.11
CA SER A 536 -8.81 3.58 6.97
C SER A 536 -8.87 2.82 5.64
N HIS A 537 -8.61 1.50 5.63
CA HIS A 537 -8.71 0.66 4.41
C HIS A 537 -10.16 0.35 3.98
N VAL A 538 -11.16 0.61 4.84
CA VAL A 538 -12.59 0.53 4.51
C VAL A 538 -13.04 1.86 3.95
N LEU A 539 -12.84 2.95 4.69
CA LEU A 539 -13.24 4.30 4.29
C LEU A 539 -12.54 4.73 3.00
N GLY A 540 -11.26 4.41 2.88
CA GLY A 540 -10.40 4.87 1.80
C GLY A 540 -9.89 6.28 2.04
N TYR A 541 -9.32 6.89 1.00
CA TYR A 541 -8.77 8.23 1.06
C TYR A 541 -9.14 9.07 -0.17
N MET A 542 -8.93 10.38 -0.04
CA MET A 542 -9.24 11.40 -1.04
C MET A 542 -7.99 11.79 -1.87
N GLY A 543 -8.15 12.31 -3.08
CA GLY A 543 -7.01 12.87 -3.83
C GLY A 543 -7.40 13.59 -5.12
N PRO A 544 -6.52 14.44 -5.66
CA PRO A 544 -6.76 15.19 -6.88
C PRO A 544 -6.90 14.27 -8.11
N ILE A 545 -7.70 14.64 -9.10
CA ILE A 545 -7.81 13.94 -10.38
C ILE A 545 -6.45 13.99 -11.12
N ALA A 546 -5.78 12.85 -11.21
CA ALA A 546 -4.37 12.78 -11.60
C ALA A 546 -4.13 11.92 -12.86
N THR A 547 -4.82 10.79 -13.01
CA THR A 547 -4.62 9.89 -14.15
C THR A 547 -5.51 10.24 -15.35
N GLY A 548 -5.10 9.84 -16.56
CA GLY A 548 -5.92 10.02 -17.76
C GLY A 548 -7.29 9.33 -17.68
N ASN A 549 -7.37 8.18 -17.01
CA ASN A 549 -8.62 7.46 -16.80
C ASN A 549 -9.56 8.19 -15.84
N GLU A 550 -9.02 8.82 -14.78
CA GLU A 550 -9.80 9.69 -13.89
C GLU A 550 -10.26 10.97 -14.59
N VAL A 551 -9.42 11.59 -15.42
CA VAL A 551 -9.84 12.75 -16.25
C VAL A 551 -10.99 12.36 -17.18
N ASN A 552 -10.97 11.16 -17.76
CA ASN A 552 -12.10 10.68 -18.56
C ASN A 552 -13.35 10.41 -17.70
N LYS A 553 -13.26 9.54 -16.68
CA LYS A 553 -14.38 9.16 -15.79
C LYS A 553 -15.02 10.37 -15.11
N TYR A 554 -14.22 11.29 -14.58
CA TYR A 554 -14.72 12.37 -13.72
C TYR A 554 -14.87 13.71 -14.46
N VAL A 555 -13.85 14.19 -15.18
CA VAL A 555 -13.92 15.51 -15.85
C VAL A 555 -14.77 15.44 -17.12
N ASN A 556 -14.50 14.49 -18.00
CA ASN A 556 -15.14 14.44 -19.32
C ASN A 556 -16.55 13.84 -19.28
N GLU A 557 -16.77 12.76 -18.52
CA GLU A 557 -18.07 12.08 -18.44
C GLU A 557 -19.00 12.64 -17.36
N ARG A 558 -18.45 13.04 -16.20
CA ARG A 558 -19.24 13.47 -15.02
C ARG A 558 -19.16 14.98 -14.72
N GLY A 559 -18.38 15.74 -15.49
CA GLY A 559 -18.31 17.20 -15.37
C GLY A 559 -17.63 17.73 -14.10
N TYR A 560 -16.72 16.96 -13.50
CA TYR A 560 -15.87 17.38 -12.38
C TYR A 560 -14.86 18.43 -12.84
N LEU A 561 -14.35 19.25 -11.92
CA LEU A 561 -13.20 20.09 -12.22
C LEU A 561 -11.91 19.26 -12.15
N ARG A 562 -10.91 19.56 -13.00
CA ARG A 562 -9.63 18.83 -13.01
C ARG A 562 -8.83 18.97 -11.71
N ASP A 563 -9.12 20.05 -10.98
CA ASP A 563 -8.59 20.50 -9.71
C ASP A 563 -9.45 20.04 -8.51
N GLU A 564 -10.52 19.26 -8.72
CA GLU A 564 -11.28 18.65 -7.62
C GLU A 564 -10.59 17.43 -7.00
N ILE A 565 -10.88 17.24 -5.71
CA ILE A 565 -10.45 16.10 -4.90
C ILE A 565 -11.60 15.08 -4.86
N ILE A 566 -11.29 13.83 -5.16
CA ILE A 566 -12.23 12.70 -5.28
C ILE A 566 -11.81 11.53 -4.38
N GLY A 567 -12.72 10.62 -4.08
CA GLY A 567 -12.36 9.32 -3.51
C GLY A 567 -11.43 8.52 -4.42
N LYS A 568 -10.37 7.93 -3.84
CA LYS A 568 -9.36 7.11 -4.53
C LYS A 568 -9.47 5.62 -4.26
N THR A 569 -9.95 5.27 -3.08
CA THR A 569 -10.07 3.90 -2.58
C THR A 569 -11.30 3.75 -1.69
N GLY A 570 -11.60 2.52 -1.26
CA GLY A 570 -12.58 2.24 -0.20
C GLY A 570 -13.99 2.71 -0.54
N ILE A 571 -14.74 3.08 0.49
CA ILE A 571 -16.10 3.65 0.38
C ILE A 571 -16.09 5.02 -0.29
N GLU A 572 -15.07 5.87 -0.05
CA GLU A 572 -14.99 7.20 -0.69
C GLU A 572 -14.96 7.12 -2.22
N GLU A 573 -14.25 6.17 -2.83
CA GLU A 573 -14.30 5.94 -4.29
C GLU A 573 -15.56 5.17 -4.70
N SER A 574 -15.89 4.10 -3.97
CA SER A 574 -16.96 3.18 -4.36
C SER A 574 -18.35 3.82 -4.31
N TYR A 575 -18.51 4.89 -3.52
CA TYR A 575 -19.74 5.68 -3.37
C TYR A 575 -19.52 7.19 -3.65
N GLU A 576 -18.47 7.56 -4.39
CA GLU A 576 -18.15 8.95 -4.77
C GLU A 576 -19.36 9.70 -5.36
N ASP A 577 -20.14 9.05 -6.22
CA ASP A 577 -21.33 9.64 -6.89
C ASP A 577 -22.49 9.96 -5.93
N ASN A 578 -22.57 9.30 -4.77
CA ASN A 578 -23.47 9.67 -3.68
C ASN A 578 -22.82 10.71 -2.77
N LEU A 579 -21.57 10.45 -2.36
CA LEU A 579 -20.88 11.22 -1.34
C LEU A 579 -20.52 12.64 -1.75
N LYS A 580 -20.30 12.94 -3.04
CA LYS A 580 -19.85 14.27 -3.49
C LYS A 580 -20.83 15.41 -3.18
N GLY A 581 -22.12 15.18 -3.41
CA GLY A 581 -23.10 16.28 -3.53
C GLY A 581 -23.04 17.00 -4.87
N LYS A 582 -23.78 18.10 -4.98
CA LYS A 582 -23.86 18.93 -6.20
C LYS A 582 -23.31 20.32 -5.89
N ASN A 583 -22.20 20.69 -6.53
CA ASN A 583 -21.64 22.03 -6.39
C ASN A 583 -22.64 23.11 -6.83
N GLY A 584 -22.65 24.22 -6.10
CA GLY A 584 -23.30 25.45 -6.57
C GLY A 584 -22.52 26.02 -7.74
N ARG A 585 -23.15 26.83 -8.59
CA ARG A 585 -22.48 27.41 -9.77
C ARG A 585 -22.74 28.89 -9.89
N SER A 586 -21.66 29.66 -9.92
CA SER A 586 -21.66 31.07 -10.27
C SER A 586 -21.30 31.24 -11.75
N LEU A 587 -22.27 31.61 -12.58
CA LEU A 587 -21.98 32.01 -13.97
C LEU A 587 -21.39 33.42 -13.95
N VAL A 588 -20.17 33.57 -14.45
CA VAL A 588 -19.47 34.86 -14.51
C VAL A 588 -19.08 35.20 -15.94
N THR A 589 -19.15 36.48 -16.28
CA THR A 589 -18.50 37.02 -17.48
C THR A 589 -17.03 37.32 -17.16
N VAL A 590 -16.14 36.99 -18.09
CA VAL A 590 -14.71 37.33 -18.03
C VAL A 590 -14.27 38.11 -19.27
N ASP A 591 -13.14 38.83 -19.15
CA ASP A 591 -12.46 39.44 -20.29
C ASP A 591 -11.42 38.50 -20.96
N SER A 592 -10.71 39.01 -21.96
CA SER A 592 -9.74 38.25 -22.75
C SER A 592 -8.48 37.80 -21.99
N ALA A 593 -8.24 38.33 -20.79
CA ALA A 593 -7.17 37.87 -19.89
C ALA A 593 -7.72 36.95 -18.76
N GLY A 594 -9.02 36.65 -18.79
CA GLY A 594 -9.69 35.81 -17.80
C GLY A 594 -10.20 36.56 -16.57
N ASN A 595 -10.22 37.90 -16.56
CA ASN A 595 -10.64 38.66 -15.38
C ASN A 595 -12.17 38.76 -15.24
N ARG A 596 -12.71 38.58 -14.03
CA ARG A 596 -14.15 38.64 -13.75
C ARG A 596 -14.70 40.06 -13.97
N ARG A 597 -15.74 40.16 -14.80
CA ARG A 597 -16.47 41.38 -15.15
C ARG A 597 -17.77 41.53 -14.36
N GLN A 598 -18.60 40.49 -14.33
CA GLN A 598 -19.91 40.48 -13.67
C GLN A 598 -20.38 39.03 -13.44
N THR A 599 -20.96 38.74 -12.27
CA THR A 599 -21.74 37.50 -12.04
C THR A 599 -23.14 37.64 -12.63
N ILE A 600 -23.55 36.68 -13.46
CA ILE A 600 -24.85 36.63 -14.15
C ILE A 600 -25.90 35.98 -13.24
N SER A 601 -25.55 34.86 -12.63
CA SER A 601 -26.40 34.05 -11.75
C SER A 601 -25.56 33.22 -10.80
N LYS A 602 -26.11 32.84 -9.63
CA LYS A 602 -25.53 31.85 -8.72
C LYS A 602 -26.60 30.85 -8.30
N SER A 603 -26.30 29.55 -8.34
CA SER A 603 -27.01 28.51 -7.57
C SER A 603 -26.25 28.17 -6.28
N THR A 604 -26.97 27.69 -5.28
CA THR A 604 -26.40 27.08 -4.06
C THR A 604 -25.90 25.67 -4.36
N SER A 605 -24.99 25.17 -3.54
CA SER A 605 -24.64 23.75 -3.47
C SER A 605 -25.73 22.94 -2.75
N GLU A 606 -25.74 21.63 -3.00
CA GLU A 606 -26.55 20.62 -2.32
C GLU A 606 -25.61 19.56 -1.74
N PRO A 607 -25.72 19.15 -0.47
CA PRO A 607 -24.85 18.12 0.11
C PRO A 607 -24.97 16.74 -0.56
N GLY A 608 -23.93 15.91 -0.43
CA GLY A 608 -23.96 14.50 -0.83
C GLY A 608 -24.80 13.62 0.09
N ASP A 609 -25.25 12.46 -0.39
CA ASP A 609 -26.06 11.54 0.40
C ASP A 609 -25.25 10.86 1.52
N ASP A 610 -25.88 10.63 2.66
CA ASP A 610 -25.29 9.94 3.81
C ASP A 610 -25.25 8.42 3.57
N VAL A 611 -24.06 7.83 3.74
CA VAL A 611 -23.82 6.39 3.61
C VAL A 611 -23.70 5.76 5.01
N TYR A 612 -24.46 4.71 5.28
CA TYR A 612 -24.42 3.99 6.56
C TYR A 612 -23.83 2.61 6.34
N LEU A 613 -22.72 2.34 7.02
CA LEU A 613 -22.01 1.08 6.92
C LEU A 613 -22.62 0.00 7.81
N THR A 614 -22.22 -1.24 7.58
CA THR A 614 -22.44 -2.39 8.48
C THR A 614 -21.38 -2.51 9.57
N ILE A 615 -20.25 -1.81 9.41
CA ILE A 615 -19.17 -1.73 10.40
C ILE A 615 -19.73 -1.26 11.74
N ASP A 616 -19.35 -1.95 12.81
CA ASP A 616 -19.51 -1.46 14.17
C ASP A 616 -18.21 -0.74 14.57
N ARG A 617 -18.31 0.57 14.82
CA ARG A 617 -17.14 1.41 15.10
C ARG A 617 -16.32 0.88 16.29
N ASP A 618 -17.01 0.45 17.35
CA ASP A 618 -16.35 0.07 18.60
C ASP A 618 -15.79 -1.36 18.51
N LEU A 619 -16.33 -2.20 17.62
CA LEU A 619 -15.77 -3.52 17.32
C LEU A 619 -14.55 -3.44 16.40
N GLN A 620 -14.58 -2.55 15.40
CA GLN A 620 -13.42 -2.24 14.54
C GLN A 620 -12.26 -1.70 15.38
N GLU A 621 -12.53 -0.75 16.26
CA GLU A 621 -11.57 -0.17 17.21
C GLU A 621 -10.88 -1.27 18.05
N GLN A 622 -11.67 -2.21 18.60
CA GLN A 622 -11.11 -3.35 19.34
C GLN A 622 -10.26 -4.28 18.45
N ALA A 623 -10.68 -4.52 17.21
CA ALA A 623 -9.97 -5.38 16.27
C ALA A 623 -8.60 -4.78 15.90
N GLU A 624 -8.53 -3.46 15.68
CA GLU A 624 -7.28 -2.74 15.41
C GLU A 624 -6.37 -2.67 16.65
N GLU A 625 -6.91 -2.30 17.82
CA GLU A 625 -6.18 -2.29 19.11
C GLU A 625 -5.54 -3.65 19.42
N SER A 626 -6.33 -4.72 19.35
CA SER A 626 -5.84 -6.07 19.67
C SER A 626 -4.90 -6.61 18.61
N LEU A 627 -5.11 -6.30 17.32
CA LEU A 627 -4.16 -6.66 16.25
C LEU A 627 -2.80 -5.97 16.47
N LYS A 628 -2.78 -4.65 16.63
CA LYS A 628 -1.56 -3.86 16.85
C LYS A 628 -0.84 -4.28 18.13
N GLY A 629 -1.54 -4.29 19.26
CA GLY A 629 -0.93 -4.57 20.56
C GLY A 629 -0.38 -6.00 20.69
N VAL A 630 -0.96 -6.97 19.96
CA VAL A 630 -0.42 -8.34 19.88
C VAL A 630 0.77 -8.41 18.94
N LEU A 631 0.75 -7.76 17.76
CA LEU A 631 1.91 -7.69 16.86
C LEU A 631 3.13 -7.08 17.56
N GLU A 632 2.96 -5.95 18.25
CA GLU A 632 4.03 -5.35 19.07
C GLU A 632 4.53 -6.32 20.16
N ALA A 633 3.60 -6.95 20.90
CA ALA A 633 3.96 -7.87 21.98
C ALA A 633 4.76 -9.08 21.49
N ILE A 634 4.39 -9.70 20.36
CA ILE A 634 5.12 -10.84 19.80
C ILE A 634 6.44 -10.43 19.15
N ARG A 635 6.52 -9.23 18.55
CA ARG A 635 7.79 -8.68 18.04
C ARG A 635 8.79 -8.46 19.17
N GLU A 636 8.37 -7.76 20.21
CA GLU A 636 9.24 -7.36 21.33
C GLU A 636 9.40 -8.44 22.42
N GLY A 637 8.63 -9.53 22.36
CA GLY A 637 8.65 -10.60 23.35
C GLY A 637 8.06 -10.20 24.71
N ARG A 638 7.30 -9.10 24.77
CA ARG A 638 6.63 -8.60 25.98
C ARG A 638 5.22 -9.16 26.13
N SER A 639 4.60 -8.94 27.29
CA SER A 639 3.20 -9.31 27.49
C SER A 639 2.25 -8.27 26.89
N TYR A 640 1.23 -8.74 26.19
CA TYR A 640 0.04 -7.96 25.83
C TYR A 640 -0.93 -7.93 27.02
N GLN A 641 -1.62 -6.82 27.23
CA GLN A 641 -2.68 -6.68 28.23
C GLN A 641 -3.86 -5.95 27.62
N SER A 642 -5.06 -6.49 27.82
CA SER A 642 -6.32 -5.81 27.55
C SER A 642 -7.29 -6.03 28.71
N LYS A 643 -8.43 -5.33 28.70
CA LYS A 643 -9.47 -5.49 29.74
C LYS A 643 -10.06 -6.91 29.82
N TYR A 644 -9.81 -7.77 28.82
CA TYR A 644 -10.27 -9.17 28.82
C TYR A 644 -9.20 -10.17 29.27
N GLY A 645 -7.96 -9.71 29.51
CA GLY A 645 -6.90 -10.51 30.12
C GLY A 645 -5.51 -10.27 29.51
N THR A 646 -4.50 -10.81 30.19
CA THR A 646 -3.10 -10.82 29.73
C THR A 646 -2.87 -11.87 28.63
N PHE A 647 -1.79 -11.71 27.87
CA PHE A 647 -1.17 -12.73 27.02
C PHE A 647 0.34 -12.52 27.03
N SER A 648 1.12 -13.60 27.00
CA SER A 648 2.59 -13.56 26.89
C SER A 648 3.03 -14.54 25.79
N PRO A 649 3.77 -14.09 24.76
CA PRO A 649 4.26 -14.96 23.70
C PRO A 649 5.36 -15.89 24.20
N MET A 650 5.44 -17.10 23.62
CA MET A 650 6.43 -18.10 24.00
C MET A 650 7.85 -17.77 23.46
N ARG A 651 7.91 -17.18 22.27
CA ARG A 651 9.11 -16.72 21.57
C ARG A 651 8.83 -15.41 20.82
N SER A 652 9.85 -14.61 20.56
CA SER A 652 9.74 -13.38 19.77
C SER A 652 9.65 -13.71 18.27
N ALA A 653 8.80 -12.97 17.55
CA ALA A 653 8.65 -13.00 16.11
C ALA A 653 9.04 -11.61 15.55
N PRO A 654 10.35 -11.31 15.37
CA PRO A 654 10.84 -9.94 15.19
C PRO A 654 10.39 -9.26 13.89
N ASN A 655 9.92 -10.03 12.90
CA ASN A 655 9.42 -9.52 11.61
C ASN A 655 7.87 -9.53 11.54
N ALA A 656 7.17 -9.76 12.65
CA ALA A 656 5.70 -9.78 12.72
C ALA A 656 5.13 -8.36 12.79
N GLU A 657 5.19 -7.63 11.67
CA GLU A 657 4.86 -6.20 11.62
C GLU A 657 3.52 -5.88 10.94
N SER A 658 2.82 -6.89 10.41
CA SER A 658 1.54 -6.70 9.71
C SER A 658 0.55 -7.86 9.91
N GLY A 659 -0.72 -7.61 9.60
CA GLY A 659 -1.81 -8.59 9.74
C GLY A 659 -3.18 -8.02 9.40
N ALA A 660 -4.22 -8.82 9.60
CA ALA A 660 -5.61 -8.40 9.40
C ALA A 660 -6.60 -9.16 10.28
N VAL A 661 -7.74 -8.53 10.55
CA VAL A 661 -8.90 -9.10 11.23
C VAL A 661 -10.14 -8.87 10.37
N VAL A 662 -10.98 -9.89 10.24
CA VAL A 662 -12.34 -9.76 9.70
C VAL A 662 -13.32 -10.28 10.74
N VAL A 663 -14.40 -9.53 10.95
CA VAL A 663 -15.58 -9.98 11.70
C VAL A 663 -16.81 -9.75 10.86
N SER A 664 -17.66 -10.78 10.71
CA SER A 664 -18.93 -10.69 9.99
C SER A 664 -20.07 -11.27 10.83
N ASN A 665 -21.30 -10.86 10.52
CA ASN A 665 -22.50 -11.52 11.03
C ASN A 665 -22.86 -12.72 10.14
N VAL A 666 -22.86 -13.93 10.72
CA VAL A 666 -23.02 -15.18 9.95
C VAL A 666 -24.43 -15.37 9.39
N LYS A 667 -25.43 -14.69 9.97
CA LYS A 667 -26.84 -14.78 9.57
C LYS A 667 -27.19 -13.85 8.39
N THR A 668 -26.35 -12.86 8.08
CA THR A 668 -26.64 -11.82 7.07
C THR A 668 -25.53 -11.57 6.05
N GLY A 669 -24.26 -11.78 6.40
CA GLY A 669 -23.12 -11.34 5.58
C GLY A 669 -22.74 -9.85 5.78
N GLU A 670 -23.35 -9.15 6.72
CA GLU A 670 -22.89 -7.84 7.17
C GLU A 670 -21.46 -7.96 7.73
N VAL A 671 -20.49 -7.23 7.16
CA VAL A 671 -19.13 -7.15 7.71
C VAL A 671 -19.12 -6.09 8.81
N LEU A 672 -18.78 -6.52 10.02
CA LEU A 672 -18.85 -5.72 11.25
C LEU A 672 -17.48 -5.11 11.60
N ALA A 673 -16.39 -5.76 11.22
CA ALA A 673 -15.04 -5.21 11.25
C ALA A 673 -14.19 -5.78 10.11
N LEU A 674 -13.32 -4.95 9.55
CA LEU A 674 -12.38 -5.26 8.48
C LEU A 674 -11.07 -4.49 8.72
N ALA A 675 -10.30 -4.90 9.73
CA ALA A 675 -9.04 -4.27 10.10
C ALA A 675 -7.87 -4.82 9.27
N SER A 676 -6.90 -3.98 8.94
CA SER A 676 -5.58 -4.36 8.44
C SER A 676 -4.54 -3.47 9.10
N TYR A 677 -3.37 -4.02 9.40
CA TYR A 677 -2.27 -3.30 10.04
C TYR A 677 -0.96 -3.54 9.26
N PRO A 678 -0.11 -2.52 9.04
CA PRO A 678 -0.26 -1.12 9.45
C PRO A 678 -1.42 -0.39 8.75
N ASP A 679 -1.93 0.62 9.46
CA ASP A 679 -2.97 1.57 9.04
C ASP A 679 -2.35 2.92 8.60
N TYR A 680 -3.21 3.92 8.37
CA TYR A 680 -2.83 5.29 7.99
C TYR A 680 -3.98 6.26 8.34
N ASP A 681 -3.67 7.53 8.57
CA ASP A 681 -4.65 8.58 8.88
C ASP A 681 -5.22 9.21 7.59
N PRO A 682 -6.51 9.01 7.23
CA PRO A 682 -7.04 9.53 5.98
C PRO A 682 -7.19 11.06 5.94
N ASN A 683 -7.07 11.76 7.08
CA ASN A 683 -7.17 13.23 7.13
C ASN A 683 -6.04 13.93 6.35
N ILE A 684 -4.83 13.35 6.30
CA ILE A 684 -3.68 13.92 5.57
C ILE A 684 -3.95 14.06 4.06
N PHE A 685 -4.94 13.34 3.55
CA PHE A 685 -5.39 13.37 2.16
C PHE A 685 -6.54 14.36 1.88
N ALA A 686 -7.24 14.86 2.90
CA ALA A 686 -8.50 15.60 2.76
C ALA A 686 -8.37 16.90 1.95
N THR A 687 -7.20 17.54 2.01
CA THR A 687 -6.85 18.77 1.26
C THR A 687 -5.89 18.51 0.10
N GLY A 688 -5.65 17.25 -0.23
CA GLY A 688 -4.44 16.80 -0.93
C GLY A 688 -3.30 16.54 0.05
N VAL A 689 -2.56 15.46 -0.21
CA VAL A 689 -1.42 15.00 0.61
C VAL A 689 -0.15 15.77 0.25
N SER A 690 0.69 16.10 1.24
CA SER A 690 1.99 16.72 0.99
C SER A 690 3.02 15.68 0.52
N SER A 691 4.15 16.13 -0.05
CA SER A 691 5.26 15.24 -0.40
C SER A 691 5.77 14.46 0.82
N SER A 692 5.88 15.16 1.95
CA SER A 692 6.32 14.63 3.25
C SER A 692 5.34 13.62 3.88
N ASP A 693 4.03 13.91 3.87
CA ASP A 693 3.03 12.95 4.35
C ASP A 693 2.96 11.72 3.42
N TRP A 694 3.04 11.91 2.09
CA TRP A 694 3.01 10.83 1.11
C TRP A 694 4.22 9.89 1.23
N GLU A 695 5.43 10.45 1.42
CA GLU A 695 6.64 9.67 1.66
C GLU A 695 6.54 8.82 2.93
N SER A 696 5.89 9.31 3.99
CA SER A 696 5.70 8.55 5.23
C SER A 696 4.88 7.25 5.07
N LEU A 697 4.14 7.11 3.97
CA LEU A 697 3.34 5.94 3.62
C LEU A 697 4.04 4.99 2.62
N GLN A 698 5.16 5.41 2.02
CA GLN A 698 5.87 4.58 1.06
C GLN A 698 6.77 3.57 1.78
N VAL A 699 6.86 2.38 1.21
CA VAL A 699 7.89 1.39 1.54
C VAL A 699 9.03 1.56 0.54
N GLU A 700 10.28 1.36 0.97
CA GLU A 700 11.42 1.36 0.06
C GLU A 700 11.18 0.38 -1.11
N GLU A 701 11.58 0.76 -2.32
CA GLU A 701 11.55 -0.15 -3.47
C GLU A 701 12.39 -1.40 -3.14
N GLY A 702 12.02 -2.59 -3.66
CA GLY A 702 12.82 -3.80 -3.49
C GLY A 702 12.84 -4.48 -2.10
N SER A 703 12.21 -3.96 -1.03
CA SER A 703 12.30 -4.55 0.34
C SER A 703 11.71 -5.96 0.51
N GLY A 704 11.06 -6.53 -0.51
CA GLY A 704 10.48 -7.87 -0.50
C GLY A 704 8.95 -7.91 -0.30
N PRO A 705 8.34 -9.10 -0.47
CA PRO A 705 6.89 -9.28 -0.45
C PRO A 705 6.24 -9.15 0.93
N LEU A 706 6.91 -9.55 2.02
CA LEU A 706 6.32 -9.62 3.37
C LEU A 706 6.55 -8.37 4.24
N VAL A 707 7.07 -7.29 3.68
CA VAL A 707 7.32 -6.04 4.42
C VAL A 707 6.00 -5.28 4.63
N PRO A 708 5.74 -4.73 5.84
CA PRO A 708 4.51 -3.99 6.16
C PRO A 708 4.26 -2.81 5.22
N ARG A 709 3.02 -2.67 4.73
CA ARG A 709 2.62 -1.67 3.73
C ARG A 709 1.34 -0.96 4.18
N PRO A 710 1.41 0.29 4.69
CA PRO A 710 0.23 1.04 5.19
C PRO A 710 -0.95 1.07 4.23
N MET A 711 -0.69 1.19 2.93
CA MET A 711 -1.74 1.29 1.90
C MET A 711 -2.35 -0.05 1.47
N LEU A 712 -1.94 -1.19 2.05
CA LEU A 712 -2.39 -2.53 1.66
C LEU A 712 -3.56 -3.02 2.55
N ASN A 713 -4.74 -3.22 1.95
CA ASN A 713 -5.87 -3.86 2.62
C ASN A 713 -5.63 -5.40 2.68
N ILE A 714 -4.85 -5.83 3.66
CA ILE A 714 -4.47 -7.25 3.86
C ILE A 714 -5.70 -8.15 3.96
N ALA A 715 -6.78 -7.68 4.61
CA ALA A 715 -8.02 -8.43 4.78
C ALA A 715 -8.66 -8.91 3.46
N SER A 716 -8.56 -8.11 2.39
CA SER A 716 -9.22 -8.37 1.09
C SER A 716 -8.27 -8.58 -0.09
N GLN A 717 -6.99 -8.17 0.01
CA GLN A 717 -6.00 -8.30 -1.07
C GLN A 717 -5.02 -9.46 -0.86
N THR A 718 -4.61 -9.74 0.37
CA THR A 718 -3.55 -10.71 0.68
C THR A 718 -4.10 -12.14 0.66
N ALA A 719 -4.13 -12.75 -0.52
CA ALA A 719 -4.45 -14.16 -0.68
C ALA A 719 -3.19 -15.02 -0.47
N VAL A 720 -3.12 -15.75 0.64
CA VAL A 720 -1.96 -16.58 1.03
C VAL A 720 -2.40 -17.93 1.59
N MET A 721 -1.43 -18.82 1.84
CA MET A 721 -1.72 -20.19 2.30
C MET A 721 -2.47 -20.18 3.64
N PRO A 722 -3.68 -20.77 3.71
CA PRO A 722 -4.51 -20.81 4.93
C PRO A 722 -3.98 -21.77 6.00
N GLY A 723 -3.06 -22.68 5.63
CA GLY A 723 -2.59 -23.76 6.47
C GLY A 723 -3.74 -24.58 7.05
N SER A 724 -3.56 -25.04 8.29
CA SER A 724 -4.51 -25.97 8.94
C SER A 724 -5.93 -25.43 9.18
N THR A 725 -6.24 -24.16 8.88
CA THR A 725 -7.63 -23.68 8.84
C THR A 725 -8.43 -24.31 7.68
N PHE A 726 -7.77 -24.67 6.58
CA PHE A 726 -8.39 -25.32 5.42
C PHE A 726 -8.88 -26.76 5.70
N LYS A 727 -8.45 -27.38 6.81
CA LYS A 727 -8.90 -28.72 7.22
C LYS A 727 -10.41 -28.83 7.40
N LEU A 728 -11.12 -27.71 7.65
CA LEU A 728 -12.59 -27.69 7.66
C LEU A 728 -13.18 -27.95 6.26
N VAL A 729 -12.57 -27.38 5.20
CA VAL A 729 -12.93 -27.61 3.79
C VAL A 729 -12.65 -29.07 3.40
N THR A 730 -11.47 -29.59 3.79
CA THR A 730 -11.09 -31.00 3.58
C THR A 730 -12.03 -31.96 4.32
N SER A 731 -12.45 -31.61 5.54
CA SER A 731 -13.42 -32.40 6.32
C SER A 731 -14.77 -32.48 5.61
N LEU A 732 -15.27 -31.36 5.08
CA LEU A 732 -16.48 -31.34 4.27
C LEU A 732 -16.34 -32.23 3.03
N ALA A 733 -15.21 -32.16 2.32
CA ALA A 733 -14.94 -33.04 1.17
C ALA A 733 -14.96 -34.54 1.53
N ALA A 734 -14.48 -34.91 2.72
CA ALA A 734 -14.46 -36.30 3.18
C ALA A 734 -15.85 -36.79 3.62
N LEU A 735 -16.58 -35.98 4.39
CA LEU A 735 -17.95 -36.26 4.83
C LEU A 735 -18.91 -36.37 3.63
N GLU A 736 -18.83 -35.43 2.67
CA GLU A 736 -19.60 -35.48 1.42
C GLU A 736 -19.30 -36.74 0.58
N LYS A 737 -18.13 -37.36 0.77
CA LYS A 737 -17.71 -38.62 0.14
C LYS A 737 -18.06 -39.88 0.95
N GLY A 738 -18.69 -39.73 2.12
CA GLY A 738 -19.15 -40.81 2.97
C GLY A 738 -18.18 -41.26 4.06
N LEU A 739 -17.31 -40.37 4.56
CA LEU A 739 -16.53 -40.60 5.77
C LEU A 739 -17.48 -40.77 6.98
N ASP A 740 -17.31 -41.85 7.75
CA ASP A 740 -17.84 -41.90 9.11
C ASP A 740 -16.95 -41.03 10.03
N PRO A 741 -17.46 -39.96 10.66
CA PRO A 741 -16.65 -39.11 11.53
C PRO A 741 -16.12 -39.83 12.78
N LEU A 742 -16.67 -41.00 13.13
CA LEU A 742 -16.19 -41.86 14.20
C LEU A 742 -15.11 -42.86 13.76
N ALA A 743 -14.84 -43.01 12.45
CA ALA A 743 -13.78 -43.88 11.97
C ALA A 743 -12.40 -43.36 12.44
N THR A 744 -11.65 -44.24 13.11
CA THR A 744 -10.34 -43.92 13.66
C THR A 744 -9.18 -44.33 12.75
N ASN A 745 -8.04 -43.67 12.91
CA ASN A 745 -6.75 -44.06 12.36
C ASN A 745 -5.63 -43.72 13.36
N TYR A 746 -4.55 -44.51 13.38
CA TYR A 746 -3.44 -44.28 14.29
C TYR A 746 -2.38 -43.32 13.70
N CYS A 747 -2.23 -42.16 14.32
CA CYS A 747 -1.22 -41.17 13.99
C CYS A 747 0.16 -41.58 14.52
N HIS A 748 0.99 -42.18 13.66
CA HIS A 748 2.40 -42.49 13.91
C HIS A 748 3.34 -41.26 13.94
N GLY A 749 2.79 -40.04 13.91
CA GLY A 749 3.54 -38.78 13.98
C GLY A 749 4.18 -38.36 12.66
N SER A 750 4.86 -39.27 11.94
CA SER A 750 5.33 -39.02 10.57
C SER A 750 5.27 -40.26 9.69
N MET A 751 5.11 -40.06 8.38
CA MET A 751 5.09 -41.11 7.36
C MET A 751 6.13 -40.82 6.26
N ASN A 752 6.68 -41.85 5.63
CA ASN A 752 7.68 -41.71 4.58
C ASN A 752 7.05 -42.09 3.22
N ILE A 753 6.92 -41.11 2.32
CA ILE A 753 6.22 -41.22 1.04
C ILE A 753 7.25 -41.05 -0.08
N GLY A 754 7.69 -42.18 -0.64
CA GLY A 754 8.88 -42.22 -1.48
C GLY A 754 10.12 -41.77 -0.68
N ASN A 755 10.84 -40.78 -1.20
CA ASN A 755 12.04 -40.24 -0.54
C ASN A 755 11.76 -39.00 0.34
N ARG A 756 10.49 -38.65 0.59
CA ARG A 756 10.08 -37.49 1.40
C ARG A 756 9.39 -37.95 2.68
N ARG A 757 9.70 -37.30 3.81
CA ARG A 757 8.94 -37.47 5.06
C ARG A 757 7.85 -36.41 5.16
N PHE A 758 6.67 -36.83 5.59
CA PHE A 758 5.54 -35.96 5.91
C PHE A 758 5.23 -36.09 7.39
N SER A 759 5.37 -35.00 8.14
CA SER A 759 5.23 -34.94 9.60
C SER A 759 3.90 -34.30 10.01
N CYS A 760 3.37 -34.73 11.15
CA CYS A 760 2.50 -33.91 11.97
C CYS A 760 3.33 -32.88 12.75
N LEU A 761 2.73 -31.75 13.14
CA LEU A 761 3.43 -30.67 13.83
C LEU A 761 4.03 -31.16 15.16
N VAL A 762 3.24 -31.87 15.96
CA VAL A 762 3.66 -32.60 17.18
C VAL A 762 4.93 -33.44 17.00
N TRP A 763 5.13 -34.05 15.82
CA TRP A 763 6.28 -34.92 15.57
C TRP A 763 7.55 -34.09 15.34
N SER A 764 7.43 -32.99 14.60
CA SER A 764 8.53 -32.04 14.37
C SER A 764 9.00 -31.38 15.67
N GLU A 765 8.11 -31.21 16.65
CA GLU A 765 8.38 -30.46 17.88
C GLU A 765 8.67 -31.36 19.10
N THR A 766 8.10 -32.57 19.18
CA THR A 766 8.25 -33.49 20.33
C THR A 766 8.79 -34.87 19.99
N GLY A 767 8.82 -35.27 18.71
CA GLY A 767 9.13 -36.64 18.29
C GLY A 767 8.04 -37.68 18.63
N HIS A 768 6.81 -37.25 18.93
CA HIS A 768 5.66 -38.12 19.22
C HIS A 768 4.53 -37.93 18.17
N GLY A 769 3.47 -38.73 18.26
CA GLY A 769 2.23 -38.59 17.48
C GLY A 769 1.01 -38.71 18.39
N HIS A 770 -0.15 -38.21 17.96
CA HIS A 770 -1.36 -38.15 18.82
C HIS A 770 -1.95 -39.52 19.21
N GLY A 771 -1.57 -40.59 18.50
CA GLY A 771 -2.14 -41.92 18.66
C GLY A 771 -3.44 -42.08 17.87
N GLU A 772 -4.45 -42.74 18.44
CA GLU A 772 -5.72 -43.00 17.76
C GLU A 772 -6.57 -41.73 17.60
N GLU A 773 -6.93 -41.41 16.35
CA GLU A 773 -7.57 -40.16 15.92
C GLU A 773 -8.82 -40.44 15.09
N ASN A 774 -9.95 -39.83 15.43
CA ASN A 774 -11.14 -39.74 14.58
C ASN A 774 -11.25 -38.32 13.95
N LEU A 775 -12.33 -38.02 13.21
CA LEU A 775 -12.44 -36.72 12.55
C LEU A 775 -12.42 -35.55 13.55
N TYR A 776 -13.10 -35.69 14.69
CA TYR A 776 -13.16 -34.63 15.70
C TYR A 776 -11.81 -34.40 16.37
N GLY A 777 -11.08 -35.48 16.71
CA GLY A 777 -9.70 -35.42 17.21
C GLY A 777 -8.74 -34.79 16.20
N ALA A 778 -8.81 -35.22 14.93
CA ALA A 778 -7.97 -34.68 13.87
C ALA A 778 -8.24 -33.19 13.58
N ILE A 779 -9.45 -32.68 13.83
CA ILE A 779 -9.74 -31.24 13.84
C ILE A 779 -9.14 -30.57 15.09
N ARG A 780 -9.41 -31.12 16.29
CA ARG A 780 -8.92 -30.65 17.61
C ARG A 780 -7.40 -30.47 17.64
N ASP A 781 -6.68 -31.56 17.44
CA ASP A 781 -5.21 -31.63 17.51
C ASP A 781 -4.56 -31.23 16.19
N SER A 782 -5.35 -30.80 15.20
CA SER A 782 -4.86 -30.36 13.89
C SER A 782 -4.01 -31.41 13.17
N CYS A 783 -4.35 -32.69 13.31
CA CYS A 783 -3.51 -33.83 12.94
C CYS A 783 -3.26 -33.97 11.44
N ASN A 784 -2.08 -33.54 10.94
CA ASN A 784 -1.73 -33.69 9.53
C ASN A 784 -1.84 -35.15 9.06
N TYR A 785 -1.43 -36.10 9.91
CA TYR A 785 -1.35 -37.52 9.58
C TYR A 785 -2.71 -38.11 9.17
N TYR A 786 -3.79 -37.73 9.85
CA TYR A 786 -5.15 -38.16 9.53
C TYR A 786 -5.58 -37.66 8.14
N TYR A 787 -5.33 -36.39 7.82
CA TYR A 787 -5.64 -35.84 6.49
C TYR A 787 -4.74 -36.41 5.39
N TYR A 788 -3.49 -36.74 5.68
CA TYR A 788 -2.63 -37.51 4.77
C TYR A 788 -3.22 -38.90 4.48
N CYS A 789 -3.76 -39.59 5.50
CA CYS A 789 -4.43 -40.88 5.32
C CYS A 789 -5.73 -40.75 4.49
N LEU A 790 -6.49 -39.66 4.64
CA LEU A 790 -7.63 -39.35 3.75
C LEU A 790 -7.19 -39.16 2.28
N ALA A 791 -6.06 -38.49 2.02
CA ALA A 791 -5.50 -38.36 0.66
C ALA A 791 -4.98 -39.68 0.08
N LEU A 792 -4.39 -40.54 0.92
CA LEU A 792 -3.87 -41.86 0.53
C LEU A 792 -4.97 -42.92 0.37
N GLY A 793 -6.09 -42.78 1.09
CA GLY A 793 -7.16 -43.77 1.21
C GLY A 793 -6.89 -44.88 2.24
N LYS A 794 -5.72 -44.85 2.86
CA LYS A 794 -5.27 -45.78 3.90
C LYS A 794 -4.06 -45.21 4.65
N ASN A 795 -3.77 -45.77 5.81
CA ASN A 795 -2.50 -45.63 6.50
C ASN A 795 -1.38 -46.32 5.69
N PRO A 796 -0.20 -45.71 5.51
CA PRO A 796 0.95 -46.38 4.91
C PRO A 796 1.64 -47.39 5.84
N GLU A 797 1.54 -47.24 7.17
CA GLU A 797 2.35 -48.01 8.14
C GLU A 797 1.68 -49.33 8.59
N ASP A 798 0.41 -49.30 9.04
CA ASP A 798 -0.36 -50.50 9.45
C ASP A 798 -1.25 -51.08 8.32
N GLY A 799 -1.76 -50.21 7.44
CA GLY A 799 -2.64 -50.56 6.33
C GLY A 799 -4.14 -50.26 6.54
N ASP A 800 -4.54 -49.73 7.70
CA ASP A 800 -5.93 -49.42 8.02
C ASP A 800 -6.53 -48.32 7.13
N THR A 801 -7.85 -48.22 7.07
CA THR A 801 -8.56 -47.29 6.17
C THR A 801 -9.77 -46.63 6.83
N LEU A 802 -9.94 -45.34 6.56
CA LEU A 802 -11.09 -44.52 6.95
C LEU A 802 -12.31 -44.73 6.02
N GLY A 803 -12.30 -45.77 5.18
CA GLY A 803 -13.36 -46.10 4.22
C GLY A 803 -13.40 -45.21 2.97
N VAL A 804 -12.84 -44.00 3.03
CA VAL A 804 -12.78 -43.03 1.93
C VAL A 804 -11.35 -42.73 1.47
N LYS A 805 -11.21 -42.34 0.20
CA LYS A 805 -10.02 -41.70 -0.36
C LYS A 805 -10.41 -40.39 -1.03
N LEU A 806 -9.75 -39.30 -0.67
CA LEU A 806 -9.90 -38.01 -1.33
C LEU A 806 -9.11 -37.96 -2.65
N GLU A 807 -9.71 -37.31 -3.65
CA GLU A 807 -9.09 -36.88 -4.89
C GLU A 807 -9.20 -35.35 -4.99
N LEU A 808 -8.34 -34.72 -5.80
CA LEU A 808 -8.30 -33.26 -5.96
C LEU A 808 -9.66 -32.62 -6.29
N ASN A 809 -10.48 -33.31 -7.08
CA ASN A 809 -11.79 -32.82 -7.47
C ASN A 809 -12.77 -32.73 -6.29
N ASP A 810 -12.63 -33.57 -5.25
CA ASP A 810 -13.50 -33.53 -4.08
C ASP A 810 -13.19 -32.27 -3.25
N ILE A 811 -11.89 -31.96 -3.07
CA ILE A 811 -11.41 -30.73 -2.43
C ILE A 811 -11.89 -29.50 -3.20
N ARG A 812 -11.73 -29.50 -4.52
CA ARG A 812 -12.18 -28.41 -5.40
C ARG A 812 -13.68 -28.16 -5.26
N LEU A 813 -14.50 -29.22 -5.30
CA LEU A 813 -15.95 -29.09 -5.15
C LEU A 813 -16.35 -28.60 -3.75
N ALA A 814 -15.69 -29.02 -2.67
CA ALA A 814 -15.95 -28.49 -1.34
C ALA A 814 -15.57 -26.99 -1.20
N ALA A 815 -14.43 -26.60 -1.78
CA ALA A 815 -13.98 -25.20 -1.83
C ALA A 815 -14.93 -24.31 -2.66
N GLU A 816 -15.41 -24.80 -3.81
CA GLU A 816 -16.42 -24.13 -4.65
C GLU A 816 -17.79 -24.02 -3.95
N LYS A 817 -18.25 -25.08 -3.26
CA LYS A 817 -19.47 -25.03 -2.44
C LYS A 817 -19.40 -23.94 -1.37
N LEU A 818 -18.23 -23.73 -0.78
CA LEU A 818 -17.97 -22.70 0.25
C LEU A 818 -17.54 -21.33 -0.33
N GLY A 819 -17.52 -21.18 -1.66
CA GLY A 819 -17.27 -19.91 -2.35
C GLY A 819 -15.82 -19.41 -2.34
N LEU A 820 -14.84 -20.32 -2.35
CA LEU A 820 -13.40 -19.98 -2.49
C LEU A 820 -12.94 -19.77 -3.95
N ASP A 821 -13.85 -19.95 -4.92
CA ASP A 821 -13.66 -19.74 -6.36
C ASP A 821 -14.00 -18.33 -6.83
N GLN A 822 -14.65 -17.55 -5.96
CA GLN A 822 -15.29 -16.28 -6.27
C GLN A 822 -15.01 -15.23 -5.20
N ARG A 823 -15.19 -13.96 -5.59
CA ARG A 823 -15.17 -12.80 -4.67
C ARG A 823 -16.24 -12.91 -3.59
N THR A 824 -16.05 -12.24 -2.45
CA THR A 824 -17.04 -12.24 -1.35
C THR A 824 -18.25 -11.36 -1.63
N GLY A 825 -18.08 -10.35 -2.49
CA GLY A 825 -19.14 -9.40 -2.88
C GLY A 825 -19.00 -8.02 -2.25
N ILE A 826 -17.99 -7.84 -1.40
CA ILE A 826 -17.66 -6.62 -0.65
C ILE A 826 -17.59 -5.38 -1.55
N GLU A 827 -18.21 -4.26 -1.16
CA GLU A 827 -18.29 -3.04 -1.97
C GLU A 827 -17.06 -2.15 -1.86
N ILE A 828 -15.86 -2.73 -2.02
CA ILE A 828 -14.60 -2.02 -2.24
C ILE A 828 -14.17 -2.26 -3.69
N ASN A 829 -14.36 -1.26 -4.54
CA ASN A 829 -13.99 -1.31 -5.95
C ASN A 829 -12.48 -1.15 -6.17
N ILE A 830 -11.85 -0.25 -5.40
CA ILE A 830 -10.43 0.09 -5.51
C ILE A 830 -9.80 0.13 -4.10
N PRO A 831 -8.69 -0.61 -3.85
CA PRO A 831 -8.21 -1.74 -4.64
C PRO A 831 -9.21 -2.91 -4.57
N ARG A 832 -9.44 -3.60 -5.69
CA ARG A 832 -10.44 -4.66 -5.76
C ARG A 832 -9.96 -5.93 -5.05
N GLU A 833 -10.85 -6.57 -4.29
CA GLU A 833 -10.63 -7.85 -3.61
C GLU A 833 -9.89 -8.88 -4.49
N SER A 834 -8.95 -9.64 -3.92
CA SER A 834 -8.29 -10.75 -4.62
C SER A 834 -9.24 -11.92 -4.84
N LEU A 835 -8.99 -12.73 -5.89
CA LEU A 835 -9.78 -13.93 -6.18
C LEU A 835 -9.35 -15.15 -5.37
N GLY A 836 -8.14 -15.13 -4.80
CA GLY A 836 -7.51 -16.35 -4.28
C GLY A 836 -7.14 -17.35 -5.38
N ASN A 837 -6.87 -18.59 -4.98
CA ASN A 837 -6.54 -19.69 -5.87
C ASN A 837 -6.92 -21.05 -5.24
N ILE A 838 -7.85 -21.77 -5.88
CA ILE A 838 -8.11 -23.18 -5.58
C ILE A 838 -7.07 -24.05 -6.33
N PRO A 839 -6.45 -25.05 -5.68
CA PRO A 839 -5.51 -25.98 -6.32
C PRO A 839 -6.10 -26.70 -7.54
N SER A 840 -5.32 -26.80 -8.62
CA SER A 840 -5.71 -27.57 -9.81
C SER A 840 -4.49 -28.05 -10.62
N ILE A 841 -4.61 -29.20 -11.29
CA ILE A 841 -3.56 -29.72 -12.19
C ILE A 841 -3.23 -28.69 -13.27
N GLY A 842 -4.25 -28.03 -13.86
CA GLY A 842 -4.06 -26.94 -14.81
C GLY A 842 -3.22 -25.80 -14.25
N LYS A 843 -3.51 -25.34 -13.03
CA LYS A 843 -2.72 -24.28 -12.39
C LYS A 843 -1.32 -24.73 -12.02
N LYS A 844 -1.13 -26.00 -11.63
CA LYS A 844 0.20 -26.59 -11.40
C LYS A 844 1.02 -26.59 -12.68
N ILE A 845 0.44 -27.01 -13.79
CA ILE A 845 1.06 -26.96 -15.11
C ILE A 845 1.35 -25.50 -15.50
N GLU A 846 0.43 -24.54 -15.36
CA GLU A 846 0.71 -23.12 -15.62
C GLU A 846 1.91 -22.58 -14.82
N VAL A 847 1.92 -22.79 -13.50
CA VAL A 847 2.96 -22.27 -12.60
C VAL A 847 4.30 -22.97 -12.87
N THR A 848 4.31 -24.30 -13.00
CA THR A 848 5.53 -25.03 -13.33
C THR A 848 5.98 -24.77 -14.77
N LYS A 849 5.08 -24.47 -15.72
CA LYS A 849 5.45 -23.97 -17.05
C LYS A 849 6.10 -22.59 -16.97
N ALA A 850 5.59 -21.67 -16.14
CA ALA A 850 6.21 -20.37 -15.92
C ALA A 850 7.59 -20.49 -15.23
N MET A 851 7.72 -21.38 -14.24
CA MET A 851 8.99 -21.67 -13.55
C MET A 851 10.00 -22.40 -14.44
N LEU A 852 9.57 -23.43 -15.19
CA LEU A 852 10.42 -24.16 -16.14
C LEU A 852 10.82 -23.26 -17.29
N ARG A 853 9.88 -22.50 -17.86
CA ARG A 853 10.18 -21.43 -18.81
C ARG A 853 11.25 -20.54 -18.20
N LYS A 854 11.01 -19.90 -17.04
CA LYS A 854 12.02 -19.04 -16.38
C LYS A 854 13.36 -19.74 -16.13
N TYR A 855 13.40 -20.99 -15.68
CA TYR A 855 14.67 -21.68 -15.42
C TYR A 855 15.46 -21.93 -16.70
N LEU A 856 14.81 -22.46 -17.74
CA LEU A 856 15.43 -22.60 -19.04
C LEU A 856 15.91 -21.23 -19.49
N GLU A 857 15.01 -20.24 -19.38
CA GLU A 857 15.21 -18.81 -19.60
C GLU A 857 16.37 -18.17 -18.80
N ASN A 858 16.85 -18.78 -17.73
CA ASN A 858 18.01 -18.26 -17.00
C ASN A 858 19.32 -19.03 -17.29
N ASN A 859 19.23 -20.34 -17.58
CA ASN A 859 20.35 -21.28 -17.37
C ASN A 859 20.66 -22.20 -18.56
N LEU A 860 19.70 -22.46 -19.45
CA LEU A 860 19.84 -23.47 -20.50
C LEU A 860 21.13 -23.16 -21.34
N THR A 861 21.57 -21.89 -21.52
CA THR A 861 22.66 -21.43 -22.44
C THR A 861 23.94 -22.25 -22.36
N VAL A 862 24.35 -22.57 -21.14
CA VAL A 862 25.65 -23.15 -20.84
C VAL A 862 25.74 -24.61 -21.31
N PHE A 863 24.59 -25.25 -21.51
CA PHE A 863 24.43 -26.65 -21.91
C PHE A 863 24.36 -26.85 -23.45
N ILE A 864 25.01 -26.03 -24.26
CA ILE A 864 25.12 -26.26 -25.72
C ILE A 864 26.36 -27.09 -26.02
N LYS A 865 26.23 -28.16 -26.82
CA LYS A 865 27.38 -28.99 -27.21
C LYS A 865 28.38 -28.23 -28.09
N ASP A 866 29.66 -28.46 -27.83
CA ASP A 866 30.76 -27.85 -28.59
C ASP A 866 30.59 -28.01 -30.11
N GLY A 867 30.67 -26.89 -30.82
CA GLY A 867 30.50 -26.82 -32.28
C GLY A 867 29.05 -26.80 -32.78
N VAL A 868 28.04 -27.05 -31.93
CA VAL A 868 26.63 -26.97 -32.35
C VAL A 868 26.20 -25.50 -32.38
N LYS A 869 26.04 -24.94 -33.59
CA LYS A 869 25.57 -23.56 -33.77
C LYS A 869 24.06 -23.46 -33.79
N LYS A 870 23.59 -22.45 -33.07
CA LYS A 870 22.22 -22.24 -32.66
C LYS A 870 21.85 -20.71 -32.89
N THR A 871 20.58 -20.31 -33.17
CA THR A 871 20.11 -19.00 -33.80
C THR A 871 18.66 -18.58 -33.32
N ARG A 872 17.77 -17.64 -33.86
CA ARG A 872 16.45 -16.97 -33.31
C ARG A 872 14.85 -17.31 -33.33
N ASP A 873 14.17 -18.24 -34.06
CA ASP A 873 12.94 -19.07 -33.70
C ASP A 873 13.05 -20.49 -32.97
N GLU A 874 13.75 -21.51 -33.51
CA GLU A 874 13.89 -22.90 -32.97
C GLU A 874 14.17 -23.20 -31.44
N TYR A 875 14.61 -22.32 -30.50
CA TYR A 875 14.83 -22.62 -29.06
C TYR A 875 13.82 -22.02 -28.15
N LYS A 876 13.18 -20.88 -28.44
CA LYS A 876 11.88 -20.77 -27.78
C LYS A 876 10.93 -21.80 -28.36
N LYS A 877 11.10 -22.26 -29.60
CA LYS A 877 10.47 -23.52 -30.00
C LYS A 877 10.96 -24.73 -29.18
N ASP A 878 12.26 -24.94 -28.91
CA ASP A 878 12.69 -26.02 -27.98
C ASP A 878 12.26 -25.81 -26.53
N ILE A 879 12.12 -24.59 -26.02
CA ILE A 879 11.60 -24.26 -24.70
C ILE A 879 10.10 -24.45 -24.71
N ASP A 880 9.38 -24.06 -25.74
CA ASP A 880 7.94 -24.27 -25.85
C ASP A 880 7.64 -25.76 -26.01
N GLU A 881 8.49 -26.50 -26.73
CA GLU A 881 8.48 -27.96 -26.78
C GLU A 881 8.83 -28.55 -25.39
N ILE A 882 9.95 -28.20 -24.74
CA ILE A 882 10.35 -28.68 -23.39
C ILE A 882 9.34 -28.26 -22.30
N VAL A 883 8.74 -27.07 -22.39
CA VAL A 883 7.69 -26.55 -21.50
C VAL A 883 6.37 -27.27 -21.80
N SER A 884 6.10 -27.66 -23.05
CA SER A 884 5.00 -28.60 -23.37
C SER A 884 5.24 -30.02 -22.85
N PHE A 885 6.48 -30.39 -22.49
CA PHE A 885 6.70 -31.64 -21.76
C PHE A 885 5.98 -31.62 -20.39
N ALA A 886 5.66 -30.44 -19.85
CA ALA A 886 4.83 -30.29 -18.65
C ALA A 886 3.33 -30.55 -18.88
N ASP A 887 2.84 -30.64 -20.13
CA ASP A 887 1.46 -31.08 -20.42
C ASP A 887 1.28 -32.60 -20.29
N ASP A 888 2.33 -33.38 -20.60
CA ASP A 888 2.39 -34.83 -20.34
C ASP A 888 3.77 -35.23 -19.78
N PRO A 889 4.06 -34.88 -18.51
CA PRO A 889 5.37 -35.10 -17.91
C PRO A 889 5.61 -36.57 -17.50
N LYS A 890 4.71 -37.49 -17.87
CA LYS A 890 4.84 -38.95 -17.72
C LYS A 890 5.37 -39.59 -19.01
N LYS A 891 4.96 -39.10 -20.17
CA LYS A 891 5.49 -39.50 -21.50
C LYS A 891 6.99 -39.28 -21.65
N TRP A 892 7.52 -38.24 -20.99
CA TRP A 892 8.94 -37.87 -21.00
C TRP A 892 9.72 -38.56 -19.87
N THR A 893 10.40 -39.66 -20.22
CA THR A 893 11.38 -40.33 -19.36
C THR A 893 12.71 -39.59 -19.39
N ARG A 894 13.59 -39.84 -18.41
CA ARG A 894 14.95 -39.27 -18.39
C ARG A 894 15.68 -39.53 -19.71
N ASP A 895 15.64 -40.77 -20.18
CA ASP A 895 16.34 -41.18 -21.40
C ASP A 895 15.77 -40.49 -22.64
N LYS A 896 14.43 -40.35 -22.76
CA LYS A 896 13.82 -39.57 -23.86
C LYS A 896 14.17 -38.09 -23.82
N ILE A 897 14.35 -37.52 -22.63
CA ILE A 897 14.78 -36.12 -22.47
C ILE A 897 16.25 -36.00 -22.87
N ILE A 898 17.11 -36.98 -22.52
CA ILE A 898 18.49 -37.07 -23.01
C ILE A 898 18.50 -37.22 -24.53
N ASP A 899 17.81 -38.21 -25.10
CA ASP A 899 17.70 -38.45 -26.54
C ASP A 899 17.26 -37.18 -27.29
N TYR A 900 16.17 -36.53 -26.83
CA TYR A 900 15.67 -35.28 -27.41
C TYR A 900 16.70 -34.15 -27.29
N LEU A 901 17.27 -33.93 -26.11
CA LEU A 901 18.22 -32.84 -25.90
C LEU A 901 19.51 -33.07 -26.71
N ASP A 902 19.95 -34.32 -26.84
CA ASP A 902 21.11 -34.73 -27.62
C ASP A 902 20.86 -34.62 -29.13
N GLU A 903 19.67 -35.02 -29.61
CA GLU A 903 19.21 -34.84 -31.00
C GLU A 903 19.13 -33.36 -31.37
N LYS A 904 18.57 -32.53 -30.48
CA LYS A 904 18.56 -31.07 -30.65
C LYS A 904 19.95 -30.44 -30.50
N GLY A 905 20.92 -31.13 -29.90
CA GLY A 905 22.33 -30.72 -29.82
C GLY A 905 22.74 -29.95 -28.56
N TYR A 906 22.15 -30.30 -27.42
CA TYR A 906 22.54 -29.85 -26.07
C TYR A 906 23.44 -30.88 -25.38
N ASP A 907 24.24 -30.44 -24.42
CA ASP A 907 24.80 -31.33 -23.41
C ASP A 907 23.74 -31.60 -22.33
N SER A 908 23.02 -32.69 -22.51
CA SER A 908 22.00 -33.17 -21.59
C SER A 908 22.53 -33.52 -20.19
N MET A 909 23.85 -33.72 -20.05
CA MET A 909 24.49 -34.32 -18.87
C MET A 909 25.56 -33.45 -18.19
N GLY A 910 26.15 -32.49 -18.91
CA GLY A 910 27.15 -31.57 -18.38
C GLY A 910 26.65 -30.80 -17.16
N ILE A 911 27.53 -30.56 -16.19
CA ILE A 911 27.25 -29.75 -14.98
C ILE A 911 28.19 -28.56 -15.01
N TYR A 912 27.62 -27.36 -14.94
CA TYR A 912 28.32 -26.08 -15.10
C TYR A 912 28.21 -25.23 -13.85
N ASP A 913 29.00 -24.14 -13.79
CA ASP A 913 29.08 -23.30 -12.60
C ASP A 913 27.70 -22.70 -12.23
N GLY A 914 27.39 -22.70 -10.94
CA GLY A 914 26.06 -22.38 -10.41
C GLY A 914 24.95 -23.44 -10.63
N GLN A 915 25.18 -24.53 -11.37
CA GLN A 915 24.19 -25.60 -11.56
C GLN A 915 24.43 -26.78 -10.60
N ILE A 916 23.35 -27.30 -10.01
CA ILE A 916 23.40 -28.42 -9.04
C ILE A 916 23.35 -29.79 -9.74
N ALA A 917 22.79 -29.87 -10.94
CA ALA A 917 22.62 -31.08 -11.73
C ALA A 917 22.70 -30.80 -13.24
N GLY A 918 22.79 -31.86 -14.05
CA GLY A 918 22.78 -31.75 -15.52
C GLY A 918 21.43 -31.28 -16.07
N LEU A 919 21.40 -30.88 -17.35
CA LEU A 919 20.19 -30.29 -17.95
C LEU A 919 18.99 -31.23 -17.96
N ALA A 920 19.19 -32.46 -18.47
CA ALA A 920 18.12 -33.45 -18.53
C ALA A 920 17.62 -33.84 -17.14
N ASP A 921 18.52 -33.85 -16.15
CA ASP A 921 18.19 -34.15 -14.76
C ASP A 921 17.45 -32.98 -14.10
N THR A 922 17.80 -31.73 -14.40
CA THR A 922 17.09 -30.55 -13.89
C THR A 922 15.70 -30.41 -14.52
N ILE A 923 15.59 -30.61 -15.84
CA ILE A 923 14.30 -30.69 -16.53
C ILE A 923 13.46 -31.83 -15.95
N LYS A 924 14.01 -33.05 -15.81
CA LYS A 924 13.23 -34.21 -15.36
C LYS A 924 12.87 -34.16 -13.89
N PHE A 925 13.88 -34.03 -13.01
CA PHE A 925 13.74 -34.27 -11.58
C PHE A 925 13.34 -33.02 -10.79
N THR A 926 13.64 -31.82 -11.27
CA THR A 926 13.05 -30.58 -10.74
C THR A 926 11.70 -30.35 -11.42
N TYR A 927 11.69 -29.89 -12.68
CA TYR A 927 10.50 -29.28 -13.26
C TYR A 927 9.43 -30.26 -13.73
N LEU A 928 9.75 -31.32 -14.47
CA LEU A 928 8.72 -32.24 -14.95
C LEU A 928 8.21 -33.16 -13.83
N ASN A 929 9.01 -33.45 -12.82
CA ASN A 929 8.51 -34.07 -11.59
C ASN A 929 7.64 -33.09 -10.77
N GLN A 930 7.92 -31.79 -10.78
CA GLN A 930 7.02 -30.79 -10.20
C GLN A 930 5.75 -30.56 -11.05
N ALA A 931 5.80 -30.71 -12.37
CA ALA A 931 4.62 -30.61 -13.24
C ALA A 931 3.73 -31.85 -13.15
N ASN A 932 4.33 -33.01 -12.90
CA ASN A 932 3.58 -34.23 -12.57
C ASN A 932 2.70 -33.97 -11.34
N TRP A 933 1.42 -34.28 -11.47
CA TRP A 933 0.58 -34.51 -10.31
C TRP A 933 0.99 -35.82 -9.63
N ASP A 934 1.44 -35.72 -8.38
CA ASP A 934 1.74 -36.86 -7.52
C ASP A 934 0.94 -36.82 -6.22
N VAL A 935 1.15 -37.80 -5.35
CA VAL A 935 0.41 -37.89 -4.09
C VAL A 935 0.85 -36.83 -3.08
N THR A 936 2.10 -36.35 -3.14
CA THR A 936 2.65 -35.35 -2.21
C THR A 936 2.03 -33.97 -2.39
N ASP A 937 1.60 -33.63 -3.62
CA ASP A 937 0.75 -32.47 -3.87
C ASP A 937 -0.54 -32.53 -3.05
N MET A 938 -1.21 -33.69 -3.11
CA MET A 938 -2.45 -33.94 -2.41
C MET A 938 -2.24 -33.86 -0.89
N LEU A 939 -1.12 -34.40 -0.36
CA LEU A 939 -0.77 -34.30 1.07
C LEU A 939 -0.66 -32.85 1.55
N ASN A 940 -0.03 -31.96 0.76
CA ASN A 940 0.04 -30.54 1.09
C ASN A 940 -1.34 -29.85 0.98
N ILE A 941 -2.11 -30.20 -0.04
CA ILE A 941 -3.40 -29.55 -0.33
C ILE A 941 -4.47 -29.88 0.72
N VAL A 942 -4.53 -31.12 1.22
CA VAL A 942 -5.49 -31.52 2.28
C VAL A 942 -5.24 -30.84 3.63
N ILE A 943 -4.04 -30.28 3.86
CA ILE A 943 -3.70 -29.49 5.06
C ILE A 943 -3.65 -27.97 4.83
N GLY A 944 -4.07 -27.49 3.64
CA GLY A 944 -4.11 -26.06 3.32
C GLY A 944 -2.77 -25.43 2.93
N GLN A 945 -1.76 -26.25 2.60
CA GLN A 945 -0.47 -25.80 2.06
C GLN A 945 -0.45 -25.90 0.53
N GLY A 946 0.68 -25.54 -0.09
CA GLY A 946 0.95 -25.71 -1.51
C GLY A 946 0.25 -24.66 -2.38
N GLN A 947 -0.71 -25.08 -3.20
CA GLN A 947 -1.41 -24.17 -4.14
C GLN A 947 -2.64 -23.47 -3.55
N ASN A 948 -2.98 -23.73 -2.28
CA ASN A 948 -4.07 -23.03 -1.60
C ASN A 948 -3.66 -21.58 -1.34
N ALA A 949 -4.44 -20.60 -1.79
CA ALA A 949 -4.22 -19.21 -1.42
C ALA A 949 -5.55 -18.47 -1.33
N TYR A 950 -5.92 -17.96 -0.14
CA TYR A 950 -7.21 -17.31 0.08
C TYR A 950 -7.05 -16.07 0.97
N THR A 951 -7.95 -15.10 0.82
CA THR A 951 -7.93 -13.88 1.65
C THR A 951 -8.53 -14.16 3.04
N PRO A 952 -8.20 -13.36 4.07
CA PRO A 952 -8.92 -13.39 5.33
C PRO A 952 -10.44 -13.25 5.16
N LEU A 953 -10.89 -12.37 4.27
CA LEU A 953 -12.31 -12.17 3.95
C LEU A 953 -12.98 -13.44 3.37
N GLN A 954 -12.28 -14.16 2.47
CA GLN A 954 -12.75 -15.45 1.95
C GLN A 954 -12.82 -16.53 3.03
N MET A 955 -11.77 -16.66 3.86
CA MET A 955 -11.73 -17.66 4.94
C MET A 955 -12.73 -17.34 6.07
N ASN A 956 -13.05 -16.07 6.30
CA ASN A 956 -14.16 -15.64 7.15
C ASN A 956 -15.50 -16.17 6.60
N ARG A 957 -15.74 -16.03 5.29
CA ARG A 957 -16.97 -16.54 4.63
C ARG A 957 -17.10 -18.05 4.69
N VAL A 958 -16.00 -18.80 4.61
CA VAL A 958 -15.99 -20.24 4.87
C VAL A 958 -16.55 -20.54 6.27
N MET A 959 -16.01 -19.87 7.30
CA MET A 959 -16.42 -20.12 8.69
C MET A 959 -17.85 -19.67 8.99
N ALA A 960 -18.30 -18.56 8.41
CA ALA A 960 -19.70 -18.12 8.45
C ALA A 960 -20.65 -19.17 7.82
N THR A 961 -20.31 -19.68 6.64
CA THR A 961 -21.13 -20.66 5.90
C THR A 961 -21.20 -22.02 6.59
N ILE A 962 -20.14 -22.44 7.28
CA ILE A 962 -20.13 -23.68 8.07
C ILE A 962 -20.97 -23.51 9.34
N SER A 963 -20.80 -22.40 10.06
CA SER A 963 -21.47 -22.17 11.35
C SER A 963 -22.98 -21.90 11.24
N ASN A 964 -23.44 -21.25 10.16
CA ASN A 964 -24.84 -20.86 9.98
C ASN A 964 -25.76 -21.95 9.36
N GLY A 965 -25.30 -23.20 9.23
CA GLY A 965 -26.09 -24.29 8.63
C GLY A 965 -26.09 -24.32 7.10
N GLY A 966 -25.06 -23.74 6.45
CA GLY A 966 -24.81 -23.89 5.02
C GLY A 966 -25.36 -22.76 4.15
N TYR A 967 -25.49 -21.55 4.69
CA TYR A 967 -25.96 -20.37 3.95
C TYR A 967 -24.77 -19.49 3.53
N LEU A 968 -24.39 -19.60 2.25
CA LEU A 968 -23.34 -18.78 1.66
C LEU A 968 -23.89 -17.38 1.39
N ASN A 969 -23.57 -16.45 2.29
CA ASN A 969 -23.97 -15.05 2.18
C ASN A 969 -23.01 -14.28 1.24
N LYS A 970 -23.57 -13.35 0.48
CA LYS A 970 -22.81 -12.24 -0.12
C LYS A 970 -22.38 -11.31 1.01
N TYR A 971 -21.12 -10.90 1.02
CA TYR A 971 -20.61 -9.97 2.02
C TYR A 971 -20.90 -8.53 1.61
N THR A 972 -21.19 -7.68 2.59
CA THR A 972 -21.50 -6.26 2.38
C THR A 972 -20.94 -5.38 3.49
N LEU A 973 -20.54 -4.16 3.11
CA LEU A 973 -20.18 -3.05 3.98
C LEU A 973 -21.31 -2.02 4.14
N ILE A 974 -22.39 -2.10 3.36
CA ILE A 974 -23.41 -1.05 3.27
C ILE A 974 -24.73 -1.52 3.86
N SER A 975 -25.25 -0.79 4.85
CA SER A 975 -26.58 -1.01 5.42
C SER A 975 -27.66 -0.20 4.68
N LYS A 976 -27.41 1.09 4.42
CA LYS A 976 -28.31 1.98 3.67
C LYS A 976 -27.59 3.23 3.15
N ILE A 977 -28.22 3.92 2.19
CA ILE A 977 -27.88 5.28 1.77
C ILE A 977 -29.14 6.14 1.96
N ALA A 978 -28.99 7.34 2.51
CA ALA A 978 -30.10 8.26 2.77
C ALA A 978 -29.72 9.70 2.41
N ASN A 979 -30.68 10.46 1.88
CA ASN A 979 -30.43 11.85 1.51
C ASN A 979 -30.11 12.73 2.73
N HIS A 980 -29.13 13.62 2.61
CA HIS A 980 -28.58 14.38 3.75
C HIS A 980 -29.61 15.27 4.46
N ASP A 981 -30.44 16.00 3.74
CA ASP A 981 -31.35 16.98 4.35
C ASP A 981 -32.68 16.35 4.80
N SER A 982 -33.26 15.51 3.94
CA SER A 982 -34.56 14.88 4.20
C SER A 982 -34.48 13.63 5.08
N LYS A 983 -33.30 12.99 5.15
CA LYS A 983 -33.07 11.63 5.69
C LYS A 983 -33.95 10.54 5.02
N GLU A 984 -34.48 10.81 3.82
CA GLU A 984 -35.17 9.80 3.00
C GLU A 984 -34.19 8.69 2.59
N VAL A 985 -34.59 7.42 2.76
CA VAL A 985 -33.74 6.26 2.45
C VAL A 985 -33.81 5.95 0.96
N LEU A 986 -32.73 6.28 0.25
CA LEU A 986 -32.60 6.11 -1.21
C LEU A 986 -32.23 4.67 -1.59
N PHE A 987 -31.42 4.02 -0.75
CA PHE A 987 -31.05 2.62 -0.87
C PHE A 987 -31.06 1.96 0.51
N LYS A 988 -31.50 0.70 0.58
CA LYS A 988 -31.31 -0.15 1.77
C LYS A 988 -30.86 -1.52 1.30
N ASN A 989 -29.84 -2.07 1.95
CA ASN A 989 -29.38 -3.41 1.69
C ASN A 989 -30.44 -4.46 2.08
N VAL A 990 -30.49 -5.54 1.31
CA VAL A 990 -31.28 -6.74 1.59
C VAL A 990 -30.30 -7.92 1.51
N PRO A 991 -30.04 -8.64 2.62
CA PRO A 991 -29.09 -9.75 2.66
C PRO A 991 -29.31 -10.78 1.53
N GLU A 992 -28.32 -10.90 0.66
CA GLU A 992 -28.29 -11.90 -0.41
C GLU A 992 -27.63 -13.19 0.11
N SER A 993 -28.39 -14.28 0.18
CA SER A 993 -27.92 -15.56 0.69
C SER A 993 -28.32 -16.72 -0.21
N LYS A 994 -27.42 -17.68 -0.40
CA LYS A 994 -27.65 -18.91 -1.14
C LYS A 994 -27.25 -20.11 -0.29
N ARG A 995 -28.18 -21.05 -0.09
CA ARG A 995 -27.85 -22.31 0.58
C ARG A 995 -26.93 -23.17 -0.30
N ILE A 996 -25.88 -23.73 0.30
CA ILE A 996 -24.94 -24.63 -0.37
C ILE A 996 -25.60 -25.98 -0.64
N ASP A 997 -25.17 -26.64 -1.71
CA ASP A 997 -25.66 -27.95 -2.13
C ASP A 997 -24.79 -29.03 -1.47
N ILE A 998 -25.28 -29.70 -0.43
CA ILE A 998 -24.57 -30.72 0.36
C ILE A 998 -25.47 -31.92 0.65
N ASN A 999 -24.87 -33.11 0.81
CA ASN A 999 -25.58 -34.37 0.94
C ASN A 999 -26.31 -34.51 2.29
N ASP A 1000 -25.69 -34.08 3.38
CA ASP A 1000 -26.31 -33.97 4.71
C ASP A 1000 -25.83 -32.69 5.42
N THR A 1001 -26.77 -31.98 6.04
CA THR A 1001 -26.52 -30.90 7.00
C THR A 1001 -25.67 -31.31 8.19
N LYS A 1002 -25.76 -32.56 8.65
CA LYS A 1002 -24.99 -33.08 9.78
C LYS A 1002 -23.49 -32.92 9.56
N HIS A 1003 -23.02 -32.95 8.31
CA HIS A 1003 -21.62 -32.71 7.96
C HIS A 1003 -21.10 -31.36 8.49
N LEU A 1004 -21.94 -30.32 8.56
CA LEU A 1004 -21.54 -29.02 9.10
C LEU A 1004 -21.48 -29.04 10.63
N GLU A 1005 -22.42 -29.72 11.28
CA GLU A 1005 -22.42 -29.89 12.75
C GLU A 1005 -21.25 -30.76 13.24
N ASP A 1006 -20.87 -31.79 12.49
CA ASP A 1006 -19.68 -32.61 12.76
C ASP A 1006 -18.38 -31.77 12.70
N ILE A 1007 -18.29 -30.86 11.73
CA ILE A 1007 -17.17 -29.91 11.59
C ILE A 1007 -17.20 -28.85 12.70
N LYS A 1008 -18.38 -28.30 13.04
CA LYS A 1008 -18.57 -27.36 14.15
C LYS A 1008 -18.12 -27.98 15.48
N TYR A 1009 -18.51 -29.23 15.76
CA TYR A 1009 -18.11 -29.94 16.97
C TYR A 1009 -16.58 -30.15 17.04
N GLY A 1010 -15.94 -30.53 15.93
CA GLY A 1010 -14.47 -30.53 15.85
C GLY A 1010 -13.86 -29.17 16.18
N ALA A 1011 -14.42 -28.08 15.67
CA ALA A 1011 -13.95 -26.71 15.93
C ALA A 1011 -14.17 -26.25 17.38
N LEU A 1012 -15.22 -26.73 18.07
CA LEU A 1012 -15.44 -26.51 19.50
C LEU A 1012 -14.31 -27.14 20.33
N LEU A 1013 -13.92 -28.37 20.01
CA LEU A 1013 -12.83 -29.06 20.71
C LEU A 1013 -11.48 -28.31 20.57
N VAL A 1014 -11.22 -27.65 19.45
CA VAL A 1014 -10.03 -26.78 19.29
C VAL A 1014 -10.07 -25.61 20.27
N ALA A 1015 -11.23 -24.98 20.46
CA ALA A 1015 -11.39 -23.85 21.38
C ALA A 1015 -11.23 -24.31 22.84
N GLN A 1016 -11.86 -25.43 23.21
CA GLN A 1016 -11.79 -26.01 24.56
C GLN A 1016 -10.38 -26.55 24.91
N ASN A 1017 -9.57 -26.89 23.90
CA ASN A 1017 -8.16 -27.25 24.09
C ASN A 1017 -7.23 -26.02 24.18
N ASN A 1018 -7.63 -24.84 23.68
CA ASN A 1018 -6.80 -23.63 23.70
C ASN A 1018 -6.87 -22.92 25.08
N PRO A 1019 -5.73 -22.65 25.76
CA PRO A 1019 -5.70 -22.20 27.16
C PRO A 1019 -6.13 -20.74 27.36
N ILE A 1020 -6.37 -19.98 26.28
CA ILE A 1020 -6.91 -18.62 26.34
C ILE A 1020 -8.42 -18.63 26.06
N LEU A 1021 -8.86 -19.46 25.10
CA LEU A 1021 -10.24 -19.53 24.65
C LEU A 1021 -11.11 -20.43 25.54
N ASN A 1022 -10.55 -21.50 26.13
CA ASN A 1022 -11.27 -22.39 27.05
C ASN A 1022 -11.60 -21.77 28.41
N LYS A 1023 -11.12 -20.55 28.68
CA LYS A 1023 -11.49 -19.72 29.83
C LYS A 1023 -12.59 -18.70 29.52
N MET A 1024 -13.14 -18.69 28.31
CA MET A 1024 -14.24 -17.79 27.94
C MET A 1024 -15.58 -18.27 28.54
N PRO A 1025 -16.49 -17.35 28.91
CA PRO A 1025 -17.77 -17.69 29.55
C PRO A 1025 -18.85 -18.17 28.56
N ILE A 1026 -18.51 -18.29 27.27
CA ILE A 1026 -19.34 -18.89 26.22
C ILE A 1026 -18.49 -19.87 25.41
N ASP A 1027 -19.08 -21.00 25.03
CA ASP A 1027 -18.47 -21.91 24.06
C ASP A 1027 -18.41 -21.26 22.67
N ILE A 1028 -17.29 -21.47 21.97
CA ILE A 1028 -17.03 -20.96 20.61
C ILE A 1028 -16.39 -22.07 19.76
N GLY A 1029 -16.55 -22.02 18.44
CA GLY A 1029 -15.84 -22.93 17.53
C GLY A 1029 -14.68 -22.22 16.84
N VAL A 1030 -13.46 -22.77 16.86
CA VAL A 1030 -12.31 -22.19 16.13
C VAL A 1030 -11.52 -23.24 15.34
N LYS A 1031 -10.68 -22.78 14.41
CA LYS A 1031 -9.58 -23.58 13.86
C LYS A 1031 -8.32 -22.74 13.71
N THR A 1032 -7.23 -23.27 14.23
CA THR A 1032 -5.85 -22.79 14.09
C THR A 1032 -5.24 -23.16 12.73
N GLY A 1033 -4.37 -22.30 12.21
CA GLY A 1033 -3.49 -22.59 11.08
C GLY A 1033 -2.13 -21.94 11.22
N THR A 1034 -1.06 -22.74 11.13
CA THR A 1034 0.29 -22.23 10.83
C THR A 1034 0.57 -22.60 9.37
N ALA A 1035 1.08 -21.64 8.58
CA ALA A 1035 1.44 -21.87 7.18
C ALA A 1035 2.86 -21.36 6.91
N GLU A 1036 3.78 -22.30 6.67
CA GLU A 1036 5.19 -22.06 6.36
C GLU A 1036 5.35 -21.26 5.05
N VAL A 1037 6.43 -20.47 4.94
CA VAL A 1037 6.70 -19.61 3.78
C VAL A 1037 8.17 -19.72 3.39
N GLU A 1038 8.45 -19.97 2.11
CA GLU A 1038 9.82 -19.93 1.58
C GLU A 1038 10.24 -18.50 1.25
N GLY A 1039 11.44 -18.09 1.68
CA GLY A 1039 12.04 -16.80 1.36
C GLY A 1039 12.83 -16.20 2.52
N LYS A 1040 13.37 -14.99 2.32
CA LYS A 1040 14.22 -14.30 3.30
C LYS A 1040 13.85 -12.83 3.46
N ASN A 1041 13.98 -12.34 4.69
CA ASN A 1041 13.88 -10.93 5.05
C ASN A 1041 15.15 -10.18 4.60
N ALA A 1042 15.10 -8.84 4.63
CA ALA A 1042 16.20 -7.97 4.19
C ALA A 1042 17.49 -8.09 5.05
N ASP A 1043 17.38 -8.66 6.26
CA ASP A 1043 18.51 -9.00 7.14
C ASP A 1043 19.14 -10.38 6.85
N GLY A 1044 18.56 -11.16 5.92
CA GLY A 1044 18.97 -12.52 5.58
C GLY A 1044 18.34 -13.62 6.45
N SER A 1045 17.51 -13.29 7.44
CA SER A 1045 16.71 -14.27 8.20
C SER A 1045 15.66 -14.93 7.29
N ASP A 1046 15.31 -16.18 7.55
CA ASP A 1046 14.24 -16.88 6.83
C ASP A 1046 12.86 -16.34 7.24
N TYR A 1047 11.88 -16.40 6.33
CA TYR A 1047 10.52 -15.96 6.64
C TYR A 1047 9.89 -16.84 7.73
N SER A 1048 9.29 -16.18 8.73
CA SER A 1048 8.46 -16.87 9.72
C SER A 1048 7.07 -17.18 9.15
N SER A 1049 6.43 -18.24 9.64
CA SER A 1049 5.12 -18.69 9.15
C SER A 1049 4.02 -17.63 9.29
N TYR A 1050 3.00 -17.70 8.43
CA TYR A 1050 1.72 -17.04 8.68
C TYR A 1050 1.03 -17.72 9.86
N ALA A 1051 0.61 -16.93 10.84
CA ALA A 1051 -0.23 -17.38 11.94
C ALA A 1051 -1.70 -17.01 11.68
N TRP A 1052 -2.55 -18.02 11.54
CA TRP A 1052 -3.97 -17.90 11.23
C TRP A 1052 -4.86 -18.45 12.35
N MET A 1053 -6.03 -17.83 12.53
CA MET A 1053 -7.17 -18.45 13.19
C MET A 1053 -8.47 -18.04 12.49
N ILE A 1054 -9.40 -18.98 12.34
CA ILE A 1054 -10.80 -18.70 12.00
C ILE A 1054 -11.71 -19.19 13.13
N GLY A 1055 -12.84 -18.54 13.36
CA GLY A 1055 -13.75 -18.87 14.45
C GLY A 1055 -15.19 -18.41 14.24
N PHE A 1056 -16.11 -18.91 15.06
CA PHE A 1056 -17.48 -18.42 15.18
C PHE A 1056 -17.95 -18.46 16.64
N ALA A 1057 -18.88 -17.56 16.98
CA ALA A 1057 -19.42 -17.43 18.33
C ALA A 1057 -20.89 -16.95 18.34
N PRO A 1058 -21.72 -17.39 19.29
CA PRO A 1058 -21.48 -18.51 20.23
C PRO A 1058 -21.51 -19.86 19.48
N TYR A 1059 -21.29 -20.98 20.18
CA TYR A 1059 -21.35 -22.30 19.56
C TYR A 1059 -22.77 -22.71 19.12
N ASP A 1060 -23.77 -22.55 20.00
CA ASP A 1060 -25.12 -23.13 19.81
C ASP A 1060 -25.97 -22.39 18.76
N ASP A 1061 -26.00 -21.05 18.81
CA ASP A 1061 -26.69 -20.21 17.81
C ASP A 1061 -25.74 -19.12 17.27
N PRO A 1062 -24.82 -19.47 16.35
CA PRO A 1062 -23.77 -18.57 15.89
C PRO A 1062 -24.28 -17.22 15.38
N GLU A 1063 -23.68 -16.13 15.86
CA GLU A 1063 -23.98 -14.76 15.42
C GLU A 1063 -22.85 -14.15 14.59
N ILE A 1064 -21.59 -14.35 15.01
CA ILE A 1064 -20.42 -13.79 14.33
C ILE A 1064 -19.41 -14.85 13.90
N ALA A 1065 -18.74 -14.58 12.77
CA ALA A 1065 -17.54 -15.30 12.35
C ALA A 1065 -16.34 -14.35 12.34
N VAL A 1066 -15.23 -14.82 12.90
CA VAL A 1066 -13.97 -14.09 13.02
C VAL A 1066 -12.91 -14.79 12.16
N SER A 1067 -12.06 -14.03 11.49
CA SER A 1067 -10.81 -14.55 10.92
C SER A 1067 -9.68 -13.57 11.20
N VAL A 1068 -8.51 -14.09 11.54
CA VAL A 1068 -7.32 -13.28 11.83
C VAL A 1068 -6.11 -13.91 11.15
N ILE A 1069 -5.24 -13.07 10.57
CA ILE A 1069 -3.92 -13.44 10.08
C ILE A 1069 -2.87 -12.48 10.65
N LEU A 1070 -1.73 -13.03 11.07
CA LEU A 1070 -0.51 -12.28 11.40
C LEU A 1070 0.59 -12.71 10.40
N THR A 1071 1.10 -11.77 9.61
CA THR A 1071 2.18 -12.06 8.65
C THR A 1071 3.49 -12.22 9.41
N GLN A 1072 4.22 -13.32 9.19
CA GLN A 1072 5.38 -13.69 10.01
C GLN A 1072 5.06 -13.83 11.52
N GLY A 1073 3.79 -14.00 11.89
CA GLY A 1073 3.32 -14.17 13.27
C GLY A 1073 3.66 -15.52 13.92
N ASP A 1074 4.40 -16.37 13.20
CA ASP A 1074 5.10 -17.55 13.69
C ASP A 1074 4.21 -18.73 14.14
N THR A 1075 3.56 -18.66 15.30
CA THR A 1075 2.59 -19.69 15.75
C THR A 1075 1.17 -19.15 15.80
N SER A 1076 0.23 -19.96 15.31
CA SER A 1076 -1.22 -19.69 15.40
C SER A 1076 -1.72 -19.44 16.84
N TYR A 1077 -1.00 -19.86 17.88
CA TYR A 1077 -1.34 -19.56 19.26
C TYR A 1077 -1.32 -18.05 19.55
N ASN A 1078 -0.42 -17.29 18.92
CA ASN A 1078 -0.31 -15.83 19.06
C ASN A 1078 -1.59 -15.08 18.65
N VAL A 1079 -2.49 -15.72 17.89
CA VAL A 1079 -3.76 -15.16 17.41
C VAL A 1079 -4.87 -15.22 18.47
N SER A 1080 -4.79 -16.17 19.42
CA SER A 1080 -5.81 -16.43 20.45
C SER A 1080 -6.29 -15.20 21.24
N PRO A 1081 -5.43 -14.29 21.75
CA PRO A 1081 -5.88 -13.09 22.46
C PRO A 1081 -6.75 -12.16 21.60
N ILE A 1082 -6.48 -12.06 20.29
CA ILE A 1082 -7.24 -11.20 19.38
C ILE A 1082 -8.68 -11.73 19.25
N VAL A 1083 -8.84 -13.04 19.08
CA VAL A 1083 -10.17 -13.68 19.00
C VAL A 1083 -10.93 -13.58 20.31
N ARG A 1084 -10.25 -13.79 21.46
CA ARG A 1084 -10.83 -13.57 22.80
C ARG A 1084 -11.39 -12.15 22.93
N ASP A 1085 -10.60 -11.14 22.57
CA ASP A 1085 -10.94 -9.73 22.79
C ASP A 1085 -12.08 -9.25 21.88
N ILE A 1086 -12.10 -9.70 20.62
CA ILE A 1086 -13.19 -9.43 19.67
C ILE A 1086 -14.51 -10.03 20.15
N VAL A 1087 -14.50 -11.32 20.49
CA VAL A 1087 -15.72 -12.03 20.93
C VAL A 1087 -16.20 -11.45 22.26
N SER A 1088 -15.29 -11.11 23.17
CA SER A 1088 -15.64 -10.46 24.44
C SER A 1088 -16.16 -9.03 24.27
N LYS A 1089 -15.70 -8.28 23.25
CA LYS A 1089 -16.27 -6.97 22.89
C LYS A 1089 -17.68 -7.08 22.32
N TYR A 1090 -17.93 -8.08 21.46
CA TYR A 1090 -19.21 -8.25 20.79
C TYR A 1090 -20.33 -8.67 21.74
N PHE A 1091 -20.07 -9.60 22.65
CA PHE A 1091 -21.06 -10.11 23.62
C PHE A 1091 -20.99 -9.42 25.01
N ASP A 1092 -20.24 -8.31 25.14
CA ASP A 1092 -19.97 -7.57 26.40
C ASP A 1092 -19.55 -8.47 27.58
N LEU A 1093 -18.62 -9.41 27.31
CA LEU A 1093 -18.21 -10.44 28.27
C LEU A 1093 -17.19 -9.88 29.28
N ASN A 1094 -17.50 -10.05 30.56
CA ASN A 1094 -16.56 -9.74 31.65
C ASN A 1094 -15.69 -10.96 32.00
N THR A 1095 -14.54 -11.09 31.35
CA THR A 1095 -13.53 -12.14 31.61
C THR A 1095 -12.48 -11.74 32.67
N GLY A 1096 -12.61 -10.55 33.27
CA GLY A 1096 -11.59 -9.91 34.12
C GLY A 1096 -11.46 -10.49 35.53
N ALA A 1097 -11.06 -11.75 35.68
CA ALA A 1097 -10.72 -12.33 36.99
C ALA A 1097 -9.71 -13.50 37.01
N SER A 1098 -9.66 -14.36 35.98
CA SER A 1098 -9.09 -15.72 36.11
C SER A 1098 -7.66 -15.93 35.58
N ASN A 1099 -7.10 -15.00 34.81
CA ASN A 1099 -6.00 -15.30 33.88
C ASN A 1099 -4.61 -14.78 34.36
N SER A 1100 -4.32 -14.87 35.65
CA SER A 1100 -3.09 -14.31 36.25
C SER A 1100 -1.89 -15.27 36.31
N SER A 1101 -2.00 -16.50 35.82
CA SER A 1101 -0.92 -17.49 35.88
C SER A 1101 -1.09 -18.61 34.85
N ASP A 1102 -0.66 -18.35 33.61
CA ASP A 1102 -0.40 -19.40 32.61
C ASP A 1102 1.09 -19.71 32.57
N SER A 1103 1.47 -20.98 32.67
CA SER A 1103 2.88 -21.41 32.79
C SER A 1103 3.40 -22.05 31.50
N LYS A 1104 4.73 -22.16 31.38
CA LYS A 1104 5.37 -22.89 30.27
C LYS A 1104 5.08 -24.40 30.29
N ALA A 1105 4.47 -24.95 31.34
CA ALA A 1105 4.09 -26.36 31.40
C ALA A 1105 2.73 -26.65 30.74
N ASP A 1106 1.79 -25.71 30.83
CA ASP A 1106 0.41 -25.89 30.34
C ASP A 1106 0.35 -25.97 28.81
N PHE A 1107 1.22 -25.20 28.13
CA PHE A 1107 1.39 -25.20 26.69
C PHE A 1107 1.68 -26.60 26.10
N ASN A 1108 2.49 -27.40 26.79
CA ASN A 1108 2.90 -28.74 26.34
C ASN A 1108 1.78 -29.80 26.39
N GLN A 1109 0.57 -29.47 26.86
CA GLN A 1109 -0.60 -30.35 26.76
C GLN A 1109 -1.57 -29.92 25.66
N VAL A 1110 -1.41 -28.70 25.14
CA VAL A 1110 -2.33 -28.05 24.20
C VAL A 1110 -1.95 -28.39 22.75
N GLU A 1111 -0.71 -28.09 22.35
CA GLU A 1111 -0.27 -28.19 20.95
C GLU A 1111 -0.07 -29.65 20.48
N PHE A 1112 -0.04 -30.61 21.42
CA PHE A 1112 0.27 -32.02 21.19
C PHE A 1112 -0.89 -32.98 21.48
N GLY A 1113 -2.03 -32.44 21.96
CA GLY A 1113 -3.23 -33.19 22.29
C GLY A 1113 -3.11 -34.09 23.53
N THR A 1114 -4.27 -34.57 24.01
CA THR A 1114 -4.33 -35.70 24.96
C THR A 1114 -5.36 -36.72 24.48
N ASN A 1115 -4.93 -37.98 24.39
CA ASN A 1115 -5.78 -39.08 23.93
C ASN A 1115 -6.78 -39.47 25.03
N PRO A 1116 -8.10 -39.51 24.77
CA PRO A 1116 -9.11 -39.90 25.77
C PRO A 1116 -8.91 -41.30 26.36
N ALA A 1117 -8.28 -42.22 25.63
CA ALA A 1117 -8.11 -43.62 26.03
C ALA A 1117 -7.26 -43.79 27.31
N THR A 1118 -6.34 -42.87 27.61
CA THR A 1118 -5.50 -42.94 28.81
C THR A 1118 -6.22 -42.49 30.09
N ARG A 1119 -7.43 -41.92 29.98
CA ARG A 1119 -8.20 -41.42 31.13
C ARG A 1119 -9.08 -42.47 31.82
N ASN A 1120 -9.17 -43.68 31.28
CA ASN A 1120 -10.11 -44.74 31.69
C ASN A 1120 -9.43 -46.07 32.09
N MET A 1121 -8.17 -46.07 32.58
CA MET A 1121 -7.48 -47.31 32.97
C MET A 1121 -6.93 -47.39 34.40
N ASP A 1122 -6.84 -46.29 35.16
CA ASP A 1122 -6.34 -46.30 36.54
C ASP A 1122 -7.44 -46.23 37.64
N ASP A 1123 -8.70 -45.91 37.28
CA ASP A 1123 -9.81 -45.73 38.24
C ASP A 1123 -10.66 -47.01 38.52
N GLU A 1124 -10.37 -48.16 37.91
CA GLU A 1124 -11.08 -49.44 38.17
C GLU A 1124 -10.25 -50.46 38.98
N ALA A 1125 -9.71 -50.04 40.12
CA ALA A 1125 -9.00 -50.92 41.07
C ALA A 1125 -9.44 -50.75 42.53
N GLY A 1126 -10.75 -50.51 42.79
CA GLY A 1126 -11.19 -49.91 44.06
C GLY A 1126 -12.45 -50.40 44.77
N MET A 1127 -13.16 -51.47 44.35
CA MET A 1127 -14.35 -51.94 45.08
C MET A 1127 -14.49 -53.46 45.23
N ASN A 1128 -14.24 -53.96 46.45
CA ASN A 1128 -15.15 -54.91 47.12
C ASN A 1128 -14.85 -55.14 48.62
N HIS A 1129 -15.88 -54.95 49.44
CA HIS A 1129 -16.14 -55.52 50.77
C HIS A 1129 -15.23 -55.27 52.00
N GLU A 1130 -15.92 -55.03 53.13
CA GLU A 1130 -15.48 -55.04 54.54
C GLU A 1130 -14.43 -53.97 54.97
N GLY A 1131 -14.47 -53.38 56.17
CA GLY A 1131 -15.45 -53.45 57.27
C GLY A 1131 -14.95 -52.75 58.55
N ASN A 1132 -15.85 -52.44 59.50
CA ASN A 1132 -15.61 -51.93 60.87
C ASN A 1132 -15.00 -50.52 61.11
N MET A 1133 -15.83 -49.66 61.72
CA MET A 1133 -15.67 -48.99 63.03
C MET A 1133 -14.38 -48.21 63.43
N ASN A 1134 -14.65 -47.07 64.10
CA ASN A 1134 -13.86 -46.46 65.21
C ASN A 1134 -12.50 -45.80 64.87
N HIS A 1135 -12.00 -44.81 65.60
CA HIS A 1135 -12.57 -43.73 66.46
C HIS A 1135 -11.44 -42.70 66.70
N ASP A 1136 -11.77 -41.43 66.96
CA ASP A 1136 -10.84 -40.37 67.43
C ASP A 1136 -9.65 -40.02 66.49
N GLY A 1137 -8.93 -38.90 66.64
CA GLY A 1137 -9.14 -37.70 67.45
C GLY A 1137 -7.83 -36.96 67.80
N ALA A 1138 -7.89 -35.63 67.97
CA ALA A 1138 -6.80 -34.74 68.45
C ALA A 1138 -5.52 -34.63 67.57
N MET A 1139 -4.60 -33.67 67.76
CA MET A 1139 -4.70 -32.20 67.95
C MET A 1139 -3.28 -31.58 67.90
N ASN A 1140 -3.19 -30.26 67.65
CA ASN A 1140 -2.16 -29.31 68.14
C ASN A 1140 -0.68 -29.27 67.64
N GLN A 1141 -0.35 -28.06 67.15
CA GLN A 1141 0.74 -27.16 67.57
C GLN A 1141 2.18 -27.24 67.01
N GLU A 1142 2.51 -26.20 66.24
CA GLU A 1142 3.55 -25.17 66.51
C GLU A 1142 4.84 -25.55 67.27
N THR A 1143 6.00 -25.18 66.71
CA THR A 1143 6.81 -24.03 67.20
C THR A 1143 8.00 -23.66 66.28
N MET A 1144 8.54 -22.45 66.45
CA MET A 1144 9.77 -21.92 65.81
C MET A 1144 11.05 -22.47 66.54
N ASN A 1145 12.33 -22.25 66.17
CA ASN A 1145 12.99 -21.05 65.61
C ASN A 1145 14.51 -21.26 65.30
N HIS A 1146 15.12 -20.29 64.57
CA HIS A 1146 16.48 -19.70 64.76
C HIS A 1146 17.82 -20.32 64.25
N LYS A 1147 18.58 -19.46 63.50
CA LYS A 1147 20.08 -19.24 63.43
C LYS A 1147 20.97 -20.31 62.74
N GLY A 1148 22.13 -19.99 62.13
CA GLY A 1148 22.83 -18.71 61.84
C GLY A 1148 24.32 -18.89 61.41
N HIS A 1149 24.99 -17.83 60.88
CA HIS A 1149 26.38 -17.75 60.28
C HIS A 1149 26.51 -18.30 58.82
N GLU A 1150 27.14 -17.65 57.82
CA GLU A 1150 28.49 -17.01 57.61
C GLU A 1150 29.62 -18.03 57.27
N LYS A 1151 30.57 -17.83 56.32
CA LYS A 1151 30.86 -16.72 55.36
C LYS A 1151 31.86 -17.12 54.24
N ASN A 1152 31.93 -16.34 53.14
CA ASN A 1152 33.01 -16.22 52.12
C ASN A 1152 33.29 -17.48 51.23
N THR A 1153 33.95 -17.42 50.06
CA THR A 1153 34.83 -16.41 49.41
C THR A 1153 34.54 -16.15 47.92
N GLU A 1154 34.67 -14.88 47.50
CA GLU A 1154 35.35 -14.34 46.28
C GLU A 1154 35.26 -15.06 44.91
N GLY A 1155 35.00 -14.28 43.84
CA GLY A 1155 36.14 -14.03 42.93
C GLY A 1155 36.03 -14.05 41.39
N ASN A 1156 34.89 -13.75 40.75
CA ASN A 1156 34.80 -12.88 39.54
C ASN A 1156 33.37 -12.74 39.02
#